data_AF-A0A3D3NVR1-F1
#
_entry.id   AF-A0A3D3NVR1-F1
#
_cell.length_a   1.000
_cell.length_b   1.000
_cell.length_c   1.000
_cell.angle_alpha   90.00
_cell.angle_beta   90.00
_cell.angle_gamma   90.00
#
_symmetry.space_group_name_H-M   'P 1'
#
loop_
_entity.id
_entity.type
_entity.pdbx_description
1 polymer ?
#
loop_
_entity_poly.entity_id
_entity_poly.type
_entity_poly.pdbx_seq_one_letter_code
_entity_poly.pdbx_strand_id
1 'polypeptide(L)'
;MHRRPRHHRPQAPKTSKAPPAKPLASLLDECPELRAADRGPLPREFWKALDEKHAPRPDYLLWRVVLSGGPAPAGLREDAAALALRALTSPDPCVALGALVLLPGLKIEQVPPQRLAVLPAALMKMRVPSGQRLAHWLAAGKAGGTTAPEGALRLAELEEILRTDPSWKPGRAPDPGFLASAMSPVPAAKAARWLAAQIHSETRRLRQNAETLAAQADWHLTTWLLLRDSRPAHAPALPAEVEALLNAASASRLNNRPLEAARWTALALHLLPPRVPEILLQRARVAAWSLAEAGIEAPAGLGVSLDDLPFPGENPGTPKGREVAALFHDPEDASLACLARAIANDPDWSSLAAAGVELHHPLAALAWVARKAQSHHLKKQHALLDAAARLAARHHCLGSQGKILAQWPGGATAVLDYARALRLSLRQMPYLRDAAAWERMTSCLRAAWGRLEPEAITDPEDVFFIHETLLDREATTLRRLPPALRGNALRHPHSRRTPSALVRELASEPKLLRQLEHQRRLELWEIAAALRERAGLANTVWVSLASVGEPGCGRFSLLVLGREGRRHIMGRLRSGTDGLLDMAPLAAEIARSIRIAAPDASWVLLAADSGWQRIPWAGLFHQEGLDVMIALLPGWEWAFRVMREPGLEQPPPARVLLPENMPPPQAVPALPAGKDSSHACLLLSGAEMCDASTRWHPLPAQEQEKPLYSLSLGSHPLVISMSVLKPGSLRDDLVRQCLAQSTRRVLAPARPLTKDEAALYETHAASVDPSAPLESRLLRALPDAWLLHGLPSLCEH
;
A
#
# COMPACT_ATOMS: atom_id res chain seq x y z
N MET A 1 -91.01 26.15 -32.77
CA MET A 1 -89.94 25.63 -31.89
C MET A 1 -89.27 24.43 -32.57
N HIS A 2 -88.12 24.65 -33.22
CA HIS A 2 -87.40 23.64 -33.99
C HIS A 2 -86.41 22.85 -33.12
N ARG A 3 -86.57 21.52 -33.07
CA ARG A 3 -85.61 20.58 -32.46
C ARG A 3 -84.50 20.27 -33.47
N ARG A 4 -83.24 20.47 -33.06
CA ARG A 4 -82.03 20.20 -33.86
C ARG A 4 -81.77 18.69 -34.01
N PRO A 5 -81.14 18.22 -35.11
CA PRO A 5 -80.77 16.82 -35.31
C PRO A 5 -79.52 16.45 -34.48
N ARG A 6 -79.50 15.22 -33.95
CA ARG A 6 -78.32 14.61 -33.32
C ARG A 6 -77.35 14.15 -34.42
N HIS A 7 -76.18 14.77 -34.49
CA HIS A 7 -75.07 14.27 -35.29
C HIS A 7 -74.49 13.00 -34.63
N HIS A 8 -74.49 11.89 -35.37
CA HIS A 8 -73.66 10.73 -35.09
C HIS A 8 -72.18 11.15 -35.15
N ARG A 9 -71.49 11.10 -34.01
CA ARG A 9 -70.03 11.14 -33.96
C ARG A 9 -69.52 9.78 -34.46
N PRO A 10 -68.61 9.71 -35.44
CA PRO A 10 -67.88 8.48 -35.72
C PRO A 10 -67.08 8.11 -34.46
N GLN A 11 -67.21 6.86 -34.01
CA GLN A 11 -66.34 6.32 -32.98
C GLN A 11 -64.90 6.41 -33.48
N ALA A 12 -64.04 7.08 -32.72
CA ALA A 12 -62.60 7.03 -32.92
C ALA A 12 -62.17 5.54 -32.93
N PRO A 13 -61.30 5.11 -33.86
CA PRO A 13 -60.80 3.75 -33.86
C PRO A 13 -60.17 3.49 -32.49
N LYS A 14 -60.61 2.42 -31.82
CA LYS A 14 -59.97 1.90 -30.61
C LYS A 14 -58.50 1.72 -30.94
N THR A 15 -57.64 2.55 -30.34
CA THR A 15 -56.20 2.36 -30.39
C THR A 15 -55.94 0.99 -29.79
N SER A 16 -55.69 -0.01 -30.63
CA SER A 16 -55.04 -1.24 -30.18
C SER A 16 -53.75 -0.79 -29.53
N LYS A 17 -53.67 -0.82 -28.20
CA LYS A 17 -52.41 -0.58 -27.50
C LYS A 17 -51.43 -1.58 -28.09
N ALA A 18 -50.47 -1.09 -28.87
CA ALA A 18 -49.37 -1.91 -29.32
C ALA A 18 -48.78 -2.60 -28.08
N PRO A 19 -48.41 -3.89 -28.17
CA PRO A 19 -47.79 -4.57 -27.05
C PRO A 19 -46.57 -3.75 -26.56
N PRO A 20 -46.33 -3.67 -25.25
CA PRO A 20 -45.22 -2.90 -24.70
C PRO A 20 -43.91 -3.32 -25.37
N ALA A 21 -43.08 -2.36 -25.75
CA ALA A 21 -41.84 -2.68 -26.44
C ALA A 21 -40.95 -3.54 -25.53
N LYS A 22 -40.37 -4.60 -26.09
CA LYS A 22 -39.36 -5.38 -25.37
C LYS A 22 -38.13 -4.52 -25.08
N PRO A 23 -37.40 -4.77 -23.98
CA PRO A 23 -36.13 -4.12 -23.69
C PRO A 23 -35.15 -4.22 -24.87
N LEU A 24 -34.34 -3.18 -25.10
CA LEU A 24 -33.43 -3.16 -26.24
C LEU A 24 -32.40 -4.31 -26.20
N ALA A 25 -32.03 -4.77 -24.99
CA ALA A 25 -31.14 -5.92 -24.81
C ALA A 25 -31.69 -7.23 -25.42
N SER A 26 -33.02 -7.39 -25.53
CA SER A 26 -33.63 -8.59 -26.13
C SER A 26 -33.25 -8.79 -27.61
N LEU A 27 -32.77 -7.74 -28.29
CA LEU A 27 -32.21 -7.86 -29.65
C LEU A 27 -30.96 -8.74 -29.70
N LEU A 28 -30.18 -8.81 -28.61
CA LEU A 28 -29.01 -9.69 -28.53
C LEU A 28 -29.38 -11.17 -28.38
N ASP A 29 -30.60 -11.45 -27.93
CA ASP A 29 -31.14 -12.82 -27.86
C ASP A 29 -31.79 -13.21 -29.19
N GLU A 30 -32.45 -12.26 -29.86
CA GLU A 30 -33.07 -12.46 -31.18
C GLU A 30 -32.01 -12.58 -32.31
N CYS A 31 -30.85 -11.93 -32.17
CA CYS A 31 -29.79 -11.91 -33.18
C CYS A 31 -28.40 -12.11 -32.52
N PRO A 32 -27.94 -13.36 -32.30
CA PRO A 32 -26.66 -13.65 -31.64
C PRO A 32 -25.44 -13.10 -32.39
N GLU A 33 -25.54 -12.84 -33.69
CA GLU A 33 -24.49 -12.21 -34.51
C GLU A 33 -24.15 -10.80 -34.02
N LEU A 34 -25.09 -10.11 -33.33
CA LEU A 34 -24.85 -8.82 -32.70
C LEU A 34 -23.86 -8.92 -31.52
N ARG A 35 -23.78 -10.07 -30.84
CA ARG A 35 -22.78 -10.33 -29.80
C ARG A 35 -21.39 -10.58 -30.40
N ALA A 36 -21.34 -11.04 -31.65
CA ALA A 36 -20.10 -11.28 -32.38
C ALA A 36 -19.56 -10.02 -33.10
N ALA A 37 -20.39 -8.99 -33.29
CA ALA A 37 -20.03 -7.71 -33.92
C ALA A 37 -18.90 -6.94 -33.20
N ASP A 38 -18.65 -7.23 -31.92
CA ASP A 38 -17.48 -6.72 -31.20
C ASP A 38 -16.14 -7.19 -31.82
N ARG A 39 -16.16 -8.18 -32.73
CA ARG A 39 -15.00 -8.73 -33.45
C ARG A 39 -14.82 -8.19 -34.88
N GLY A 40 -15.73 -7.35 -35.39
CA GLY A 40 -15.64 -6.77 -36.73
C GLY A 40 -16.95 -6.21 -37.29
N PRO A 41 -16.90 -5.36 -38.34
CA PRO A 41 -18.09 -4.73 -38.91
C PRO A 41 -19.00 -5.77 -39.58
N LEU A 42 -20.27 -5.79 -39.18
CA LEU A 42 -21.27 -6.67 -39.79
C LEU A 42 -21.65 -6.20 -41.22
N PRO A 43 -22.06 -7.12 -42.11
CA PRO A 43 -22.42 -6.79 -43.50
C PRO A 43 -23.56 -5.77 -43.60
N ARG A 44 -23.56 -4.97 -44.68
CA ARG A 44 -24.59 -3.94 -44.92
C ARG A 44 -26.01 -4.52 -45.02
N GLU A 45 -26.16 -5.72 -45.57
CA GLU A 45 -27.44 -6.40 -45.75
C GLU A 45 -28.05 -6.85 -44.41
N PHE A 46 -27.20 -7.31 -43.48
CA PHE A 46 -27.61 -7.64 -42.11
C PHE A 46 -28.21 -6.41 -41.40
N TRP A 47 -27.56 -5.26 -41.54
CA TRP A 47 -28.05 -4.01 -40.97
C TRP A 47 -29.34 -3.52 -41.63
N LYS A 48 -29.49 -3.70 -42.94
CA LYS A 48 -30.70 -3.30 -43.67
C LYS A 48 -31.93 -4.06 -43.16
N ALA A 49 -31.82 -5.37 -42.95
CA ALA A 49 -32.91 -6.21 -42.43
C ALA A 49 -33.31 -5.82 -40.99
N LEU A 50 -32.34 -5.52 -40.13
CA LEU A 50 -32.59 -5.05 -38.77
C LEU A 50 -33.18 -3.63 -38.73
N ASP A 51 -32.69 -2.74 -39.58
CA ASP A 51 -33.20 -1.37 -39.70
C ASP A 51 -34.67 -1.38 -40.19
N GLU A 52 -35.03 -2.22 -41.16
CA GLU A 52 -36.43 -2.38 -41.60
C GLU A 52 -37.34 -2.88 -40.47
N LYS A 53 -36.86 -3.79 -39.61
CA LYS A 53 -37.63 -4.37 -38.50
C LYS A 53 -37.77 -3.42 -37.30
N HIS A 54 -36.73 -2.66 -36.97
CA HIS A 54 -36.64 -1.91 -35.71
C HIS A 54 -36.53 -0.39 -35.85
N ALA A 55 -36.44 0.19 -37.05
CA ALA A 55 -36.40 1.65 -37.27
C ALA A 55 -37.52 2.47 -36.61
N PRO A 56 -38.77 1.96 -36.41
CA PRO A 56 -39.79 2.72 -35.70
C PRO A 56 -39.42 3.07 -34.24
N ARG A 57 -38.46 2.34 -33.65
CA ARG A 57 -37.99 2.54 -32.28
C ARG A 57 -36.87 3.58 -32.23
N PRO A 58 -37.06 4.73 -31.55
CA PRO A 58 -36.05 5.78 -31.51
C PRO A 58 -34.82 5.39 -30.66
N ASP A 59 -34.98 4.54 -29.65
CA ASP A 59 -33.89 3.96 -28.85
C ASP A 59 -33.02 2.99 -29.66
N TYR A 60 -33.61 2.23 -30.60
CA TYR A 60 -32.86 1.39 -31.56
C TYR A 60 -32.02 2.24 -32.52
N LEU A 61 -32.61 3.28 -33.11
CA LEU A 61 -31.88 4.19 -34.01
C LEU A 61 -30.74 4.91 -33.26
N LEU A 62 -30.99 5.34 -32.02
CA LEU A 62 -29.97 5.90 -31.14
C LEU A 62 -28.85 4.89 -30.87
N TRP A 63 -29.19 3.64 -30.58
CA TRP A 63 -28.23 2.56 -30.39
C TRP A 63 -27.35 2.33 -31.62
N ARG A 64 -27.95 2.32 -32.83
CA ARG A 64 -27.23 2.21 -34.11
C ARG A 64 -26.20 3.32 -34.28
N VAL A 65 -26.58 4.56 -33.95
CA VAL A 65 -25.68 5.73 -34.01
C VAL A 65 -24.56 5.66 -32.96
N VAL A 66 -24.87 5.22 -31.74
CA VAL A 66 -23.93 5.21 -30.61
C VAL A 66 -22.95 4.02 -30.64
N LEU A 67 -23.37 2.86 -31.13
CA LEU A 67 -22.60 1.60 -31.00
C LEU A 67 -22.03 1.03 -32.27
N SER A 68 -22.66 1.19 -33.43
CA SER A 68 -22.37 0.30 -34.55
C SER A 68 -21.16 0.68 -35.40
N GLY A 69 -20.63 1.91 -35.33
CA GLY A 69 -19.50 2.36 -36.16
C GLY A 69 -19.71 2.26 -37.69
N GLY A 70 -20.86 1.76 -38.13
CA GLY A 70 -21.24 1.56 -39.52
C GLY A 70 -21.88 2.80 -40.13
N PRO A 71 -22.13 2.78 -41.45
CA PRO A 71 -22.82 3.88 -42.13
C PRO A 71 -24.18 4.11 -41.49
N ALA A 72 -24.51 5.39 -41.26
CA ALA A 72 -25.81 5.78 -40.71
C ALA A 72 -26.95 5.13 -41.52
N PRO A 73 -28.07 4.75 -40.88
CA PRO A 73 -29.21 4.15 -41.58
C PRO A 73 -29.58 5.02 -42.77
N ALA A 74 -29.74 4.42 -43.95
CA ALA A 74 -30.05 5.17 -45.16
C ALA A 74 -31.39 5.93 -44.97
N GLY A 75 -31.36 7.27 -45.08
CA GLY A 75 -32.55 8.11 -44.90
C GLY A 75 -32.77 8.66 -43.48
N LEU A 76 -31.86 8.42 -42.53
CA LEU A 76 -31.89 9.07 -41.21
C LEU A 76 -31.65 10.59 -41.37
N ARG A 77 -32.73 11.38 -41.36
CA ARG A 77 -32.68 12.86 -41.45
C ARG A 77 -32.53 13.56 -40.10
N GLU A 78 -32.75 12.83 -39.00
CA GLU A 78 -32.73 13.36 -37.64
C GLU A 78 -31.33 13.27 -37.02
N ASP A 79 -30.93 14.29 -36.27
CA ASP A 79 -29.69 14.27 -35.51
C ASP A 79 -29.80 13.39 -34.25
N ALA A 80 -28.65 12.97 -33.72
CA ALA A 80 -28.59 12.04 -32.60
C ALA A 80 -29.25 12.57 -31.32
N ALA A 81 -29.28 13.90 -31.13
CA ALA A 81 -29.89 14.53 -29.96
C ALA A 81 -31.42 14.66 -30.07
N ALA A 82 -31.96 14.91 -31.26
CA ALA A 82 -33.40 14.85 -31.51
C ALA A 82 -33.92 13.41 -31.31
N LEU A 83 -33.16 12.41 -31.76
CA LEU A 83 -33.46 11.00 -31.49
C LEU A 83 -33.44 10.69 -29.98
N ALA A 84 -32.41 11.16 -29.26
CA ALA A 84 -32.33 10.99 -27.82
C ALA A 84 -33.49 11.68 -27.07
N LEU A 85 -33.84 12.91 -27.45
CA LEU A 85 -34.96 13.64 -26.85
C LEU A 85 -36.28 12.91 -27.09
N ARG A 86 -36.56 12.49 -28.34
CA ARG A 86 -37.78 11.75 -28.68
C ARG A 86 -37.88 10.44 -27.91
N ALA A 87 -36.76 9.72 -27.77
CA ALA A 87 -36.72 8.46 -27.05
C ALA A 87 -36.91 8.66 -25.53
N LEU A 88 -36.26 9.65 -24.93
CA LEU A 88 -36.41 9.99 -23.51
C LEU A 88 -37.84 10.45 -23.15
N THR A 89 -38.54 11.12 -24.07
CA THR A 89 -39.94 11.56 -23.87
C THR A 89 -40.97 10.50 -24.28
N SER A 90 -40.54 9.30 -24.67
CA SER A 90 -41.44 8.23 -25.06
C SER A 90 -42.36 7.83 -23.90
N PRO A 91 -43.65 7.58 -24.15
CA PRO A 91 -44.56 7.02 -23.13
C PRO A 91 -44.23 5.56 -22.79
N ASP A 92 -43.42 4.88 -23.61
CA ASP A 92 -42.96 3.52 -23.34
C ASP A 92 -41.70 3.52 -22.46
N PRO A 93 -41.75 2.96 -21.23
CA PRO A 93 -40.63 2.98 -20.30
C PRO A 93 -39.41 2.21 -20.82
N CYS A 94 -39.58 1.18 -21.64
CA CYS A 94 -38.45 0.42 -22.20
C CYS A 94 -37.65 1.25 -23.20
N VAL A 95 -38.34 2.09 -23.97
CA VAL A 95 -37.72 3.02 -24.93
C VAL A 95 -37.03 4.17 -24.19
N ALA A 96 -37.68 4.76 -23.19
CA ALA A 96 -37.12 5.86 -22.40
C ALA A 96 -35.87 5.42 -21.59
N LEU A 97 -35.94 4.26 -20.92
CA LEU A 97 -34.80 3.71 -20.18
C LEU A 97 -33.68 3.22 -21.11
N GLY A 98 -34.01 2.68 -22.29
CA GLY A 98 -33.02 2.36 -23.32
C GLY A 98 -32.24 3.60 -23.76
N ALA A 99 -32.94 4.71 -24.00
CA ALA A 99 -32.31 5.98 -24.36
C ALA A 99 -31.43 6.56 -23.25
N LEU A 100 -31.87 6.46 -21.99
CA LEU A 100 -31.12 6.88 -20.81
C LEU A 100 -29.73 6.24 -20.77
N VAL A 101 -29.64 4.93 -20.99
CA VAL A 101 -28.37 4.17 -20.94
C VAL A 101 -27.46 4.50 -22.13
N LEU A 102 -28.02 4.89 -23.27
CA LEU A 102 -27.27 5.16 -24.50
C LEU A 102 -26.76 6.61 -24.60
N LEU A 103 -27.43 7.54 -23.90
CA LEU A 103 -27.13 8.97 -23.94
C LEU A 103 -25.65 9.31 -23.67
N PRO A 104 -24.94 8.67 -22.71
CA PRO A 104 -23.52 8.94 -22.46
C PRO A 104 -22.62 8.72 -23.69
N GLY A 105 -23.03 7.84 -24.61
CA GLY A 105 -22.30 7.51 -25.84
C GLY A 105 -22.46 8.50 -26.98
N LEU A 106 -23.24 9.57 -26.82
CA LEU A 106 -23.42 10.60 -27.85
C LEU A 106 -22.14 11.42 -28.09
N LYS A 107 -21.79 11.62 -29.36
CA LYS A 107 -20.70 12.51 -29.77
C LYS A 107 -21.22 13.95 -29.81
N ILE A 108 -20.95 14.71 -28.75
CA ILE A 108 -21.45 16.09 -28.54
C ILE A 108 -21.03 17.05 -29.66
N GLU A 109 -19.84 16.85 -30.23
CA GLU A 109 -19.29 17.64 -31.34
C GLU A 109 -20.16 17.63 -32.61
N GLN A 110 -21.05 16.63 -32.74
CA GLN A 110 -21.92 16.46 -33.90
C GLN A 110 -23.34 17.01 -33.65
N VAL A 111 -23.58 17.68 -32.51
CA VAL A 111 -24.90 18.11 -32.07
C VAL A 111 -24.96 19.63 -31.85
N PRO A 112 -25.98 20.34 -32.41
CA PRO A 112 -26.19 21.75 -32.13
C PRO A 112 -26.40 22.04 -30.62
N PRO A 113 -25.72 23.04 -30.03
CA PRO A 113 -25.77 23.33 -28.59
C PRO A 113 -27.18 23.65 -28.08
N GLN A 114 -28.02 24.26 -28.92
CA GLN A 114 -29.43 24.57 -28.63
C GLN A 114 -30.26 23.30 -28.37
N ARG A 115 -29.94 22.18 -29.02
CA ARG A 115 -30.66 20.91 -28.86
C ARG A 115 -30.18 20.13 -27.64
N LEU A 116 -28.91 20.29 -27.27
CA LEU A 116 -28.37 19.72 -26.01
C LEU A 116 -29.00 20.38 -24.78
N ALA A 117 -29.32 21.68 -24.84
CA ALA A 117 -29.91 22.43 -23.74
C ALA A 117 -31.30 21.93 -23.31
N VAL A 118 -31.99 21.15 -24.15
CA VAL A 118 -33.35 20.61 -23.87
C VAL A 118 -33.27 19.25 -23.14
N LEU A 119 -32.15 18.53 -23.25
CA LEU A 119 -31.97 17.20 -22.65
C LEU A 119 -32.00 17.21 -21.11
N PRO A 120 -31.40 18.18 -20.38
CA PRO A 120 -31.49 18.24 -18.92
C PRO A 120 -32.94 18.31 -18.42
N ALA A 121 -33.78 19.12 -19.07
CA ALA A 121 -35.18 19.25 -18.69
C ALA A 121 -35.98 17.96 -18.92
N ALA A 122 -35.65 17.18 -19.95
CA ALA A 122 -36.25 15.88 -20.19
C ALA A 122 -35.82 14.85 -19.13
N LEU A 123 -34.52 14.82 -18.78
CA LEU A 123 -33.97 13.93 -17.75
C LEU A 123 -34.54 14.22 -16.35
N MET A 124 -34.82 15.48 -16.02
CA MET A 124 -35.45 15.85 -14.73
C MET A 124 -36.91 15.41 -14.62
N LYS A 125 -37.65 15.35 -15.73
CA LYS A 125 -39.07 14.94 -15.74
C LYS A 125 -39.26 13.42 -15.79
N MET A 126 -38.19 12.67 -16.05
CA MET A 126 -38.24 11.22 -16.19
C MET A 126 -38.32 10.54 -14.83
N ARG A 127 -39.18 9.51 -14.70
CA ARG A 127 -39.21 8.65 -13.52
C ARG A 127 -38.12 7.58 -13.64
N VAL A 128 -37.12 7.65 -12.77
CA VAL A 128 -35.96 6.75 -12.80
C VAL A 128 -36.07 5.71 -11.67
N PRO A 129 -36.10 4.41 -11.99
CA PRO A 129 -36.00 3.35 -10.97
C PRO A 129 -34.67 3.43 -10.21
N SER A 130 -34.65 2.99 -8.95
CA SER A 130 -33.44 2.99 -8.11
C SER A 130 -32.23 2.31 -8.77
N GLY A 131 -32.44 1.18 -9.47
CA GLY A 131 -31.41 0.46 -10.21
C GLY A 131 -30.86 1.16 -11.46
N GLN A 132 -31.43 2.32 -11.85
CA GLN A 132 -31.01 3.11 -13.02
C GLN A 132 -30.42 4.48 -12.64
N ARG A 133 -30.19 4.72 -11.34
CA ARG A 133 -29.63 5.99 -10.83
C ARG A 133 -28.27 6.32 -11.46
N LEU A 134 -27.38 5.35 -11.67
CA LEU A 134 -26.09 5.67 -12.32
C LEU A 134 -26.25 6.02 -13.80
N ALA A 135 -27.10 5.31 -14.55
CA ALA A 135 -27.35 5.64 -15.95
C ALA A 135 -27.91 7.06 -16.08
N HIS A 136 -28.80 7.45 -15.16
CA HIS A 136 -29.29 8.82 -15.05
C HIS A 136 -28.18 9.81 -14.68
N TRP A 137 -27.34 9.51 -13.70
CA TRP A 137 -26.21 10.33 -13.32
C TRP A 137 -25.24 10.56 -14.51
N LEU A 138 -24.94 9.53 -15.29
CA LEU A 138 -24.09 9.62 -16.49
C LEU A 138 -24.74 10.47 -17.58
N ALA A 139 -26.02 10.23 -17.86
CA ALA A 139 -26.78 10.99 -18.86
C ALA A 139 -26.90 12.47 -18.47
N ALA A 140 -27.15 12.76 -17.20
CA ALA A 140 -27.23 14.13 -16.67
C ALA A 140 -25.89 14.84 -16.81
N GLY A 141 -24.77 14.16 -16.53
CA GLY A 141 -23.42 14.72 -16.73
C GLY A 141 -23.11 15.06 -18.18
N LYS A 142 -23.54 14.18 -19.10
CA LYS A 142 -23.38 14.37 -20.54
C LYS A 142 -24.25 15.51 -21.09
N ALA A 143 -25.48 15.62 -20.59
CA ALA A 143 -26.47 16.62 -21.02
C ALA A 143 -26.26 18.00 -20.38
N GLY A 144 -25.74 18.06 -19.15
CA GLY A 144 -25.73 19.25 -18.30
C GLY A 144 -24.72 20.35 -18.68
N GLY A 145 -23.80 20.11 -19.62
CA GLY A 145 -22.87 21.14 -20.11
C GLY A 145 -22.13 21.91 -18.99
N THR A 146 -21.93 23.21 -19.18
CA THR A 146 -21.34 24.17 -18.20
C THR A 146 -22.33 24.63 -17.11
N THR A 147 -23.60 24.25 -17.22
CA THR A 147 -24.68 24.57 -16.26
C THR A 147 -24.88 23.51 -15.18
N ALA A 148 -24.06 22.45 -15.19
CA ALA A 148 -24.09 21.38 -14.19
C ALA A 148 -23.64 21.87 -12.81
N PRO A 149 -24.16 21.31 -11.71
CA PRO A 149 -23.69 21.60 -10.36
C PRO A 149 -22.18 21.37 -10.22
N GLU A 150 -21.54 22.02 -9.22
CA GLU A 150 -20.11 21.87 -8.97
C GLU A 150 -19.69 20.39 -8.96
N GLY A 151 -18.53 20.07 -9.54
CA GLY A 151 -18.06 18.69 -9.70
C GLY A 151 -18.03 17.91 -8.37
N ALA A 152 -17.89 18.60 -7.24
CA ALA A 152 -17.92 18.01 -5.89
C ALA A 152 -19.29 17.40 -5.57
N LEU A 153 -20.38 18.10 -5.87
CA LEU A 153 -21.75 17.61 -5.63
C LEU A 153 -22.06 16.39 -6.51
N ARG A 154 -21.61 16.42 -7.76
CA ARG A 154 -21.77 15.32 -8.72
C ARG A 154 -21.03 14.06 -8.27
N LEU A 155 -19.79 14.21 -7.78
CA LEU A 155 -19.01 13.08 -7.27
C LEU A 155 -19.54 12.54 -5.93
N ALA A 156 -20.09 13.41 -5.06
CA ALA A 156 -20.77 12.98 -3.84
C ALA A 156 -22.05 12.18 -4.16
N GLU A 157 -22.84 12.63 -5.14
CA GLU A 157 -24.00 11.87 -5.63
C GLU A 157 -23.59 10.51 -6.21
N LEU A 158 -22.50 10.47 -6.99
CA LEU A 158 -21.94 9.22 -7.49
C LEU A 158 -21.53 8.29 -6.35
N GLU A 159 -20.86 8.82 -5.32
CA GLU A 159 -20.47 8.04 -4.15
C GLU A 159 -21.68 7.46 -3.42
N GLU A 160 -22.75 8.23 -3.24
CA GLU A 160 -24.00 7.75 -2.65
C GLU A 160 -24.60 6.61 -3.47
N ILE A 161 -24.61 6.74 -4.80
CA ILE A 161 -25.07 5.68 -5.71
C ILE A 161 -24.21 4.43 -5.56
N LEU A 162 -22.89 4.55 -5.52
CA LEU A 162 -21.96 3.42 -5.44
C LEU A 162 -21.95 2.75 -4.06
N ARG A 163 -22.22 3.48 -2.97
CA ARG A 163 -22.34 2.91 -1.61
C ARG A 163 -23.50 1.92 -1.47
N THR A 164 -24.43 1.89 -2.41
CA THR A 164 -25.46 0.84 -2.46
C THR A 164 -24.88 -0.54 -2.78
N ASP A 165 -23.68 -0.60 -3.37
CA ASP A 165 -22.89 -1.82 -3.51
C ASP A 165 -21.94 -1.97 -2.30
N PRO A 166 -22.16 -2.96 -1.41
CA PRO A 166 -21.35 -3.15 -0.20
C PRO A 166 -19.91 -3.60 -0.49
N SER A 167 -19.60 -3.99 -1.74
CA SER A 167 -18.26 -4.40 -2.15
C SER A 167 -17.40 -3.23 -2.64
N TRP A 168 -18.02 -2.11 -3.00
CA TRP A 168 -17.33 -0.92 -3.49
C TRP A 168 -16.67 -0.14 -2.34
N LYS A 169 -15.49 0.43 -2.62
CA LYS A 169 -14.75 1.32 -1.72
C LYS A 169 -14.10 2.43 -2.56
N PRO A 170 -13.82 3.61 -1.98
CA PRO A 170 -13.02 4.64 -2.64
C PRO A 170 -11.71 4.06 -3.21
N GLY A 171 -11.36 4.46 -4.44
CA GLY A 171 -10.19 3.95 -5.14
C GLY A 171 -10.36 2.58 -5.80
N ARG A 172 -11.57 1.99 -5.81
CA ARG A 172 -11.90 0.75 -6.54
C ARG A 172 -12.82 1.01 -7.71
N ALA A 173 -12.65 0.26 -8.80
CA ALA A 173 -13.60 0.26 -9.90
C ALA A 173 -14.94 -0.36 -9.45
N PRO A 174 -16.07 0.32 -9.66
CA PRO A 174 -17.38 -0.32 -9.55
C PRO A 174 -17.59 -1.32 -10.69
N ASP A 175 -18.37 -2.38 -10.45
CA ASP A 175 -18.69 -3.35 -11.50
C ASP A 175 -19.52 -2.69 -12.61
N PRO A 176 -19.05 -2.51 -13.85
CA PRO A 176 -19.85 -1.90 -14.91
C PRO A 176 -21.08 -2.73 -15.30
N GLY A 177 -21.21 -3.97 -14.81
CA GLY A 177 -22.32 -4.89 -15.07
C GLY A 177 -23.71 -4.32 -14.78
N PHE A 178 -23.86 -3.41 -13.81
CA PHE A 178 -25.16 -2.80 -13.53
C PHE A 178 -25.56 -1.72 -14.55
N LEU A 179 -24.61 -1.14 -15.30
CA LEU A 179 -24.90 -0.29 -16.47
C LEU A 179 -25.22 -1.15 -17.71
N ALA A 180 -24.65 -2.35 -17.79
CA ALA A 180 -25.10 -3.42 -18.68
C ALA A 180 -26.38 -4.09 -18.14
N SER A 181 -27.37 -3.26 -17.79
CA SER A 181 -28.67 -3.75 -17.30
C SER A 181 -29.41 -4.51 -18.41
N ALA A 182 -30.39 -5.34 -18.02
CA ALA A 182 -31.31 -6.03 -18.93
C ALA A 182 -32.06 -5.10 -19.91
N MET A 183 -31.88 -3.78 -19.80
CA MET A 183 -32.49 -2.76 -20.65
C MET A 183 -31.65 -2.37 -21.87
N SER A 184 -30.33 -2.61 -21.89
CA SER A 184 -29.43 -2.11 -22.94
C SER A 184 -28.39 -3.14 -23.41
N PRO A 185 -28.14 -3.24 -24.73
CA PRO A 185 -27.11 -4.11 -25.31
C PRO A 185 -25.68 -3.50 -25.26
N VAL A 186 -25.40 -2.55 -24.37
CA VAL A 186 -24.07 -1.91 -24.27
C VAL A 186 -23.08 -2.87 -23.63
N PRO A 187 -21.93 -3.17 -24.26
CA PRO A 187 -20.89 -3.98 -23.62
C PRO A 187 -20.36 -3.32 -22.35
N ALA A 188 -20.15 -4.11 -21.30
CA ALA A 188 -19.66 -3.63 -19.99
C ALA A 188 -18.36 -2.81 -20.11
N ALA A 189 -17.45 -3.21 -21.00
CA ALA A 189 -16.22 -2.46 -21.27
C ALA A 189 -16.49 -1.03 -21.81
N LYS A 190 -17.52 -0.84 -22.63
CA LYS A 190 -17.88 0.48 -23.16
C LYS A 190 -18.55 1.34 -22.09
N ALA A 191 -19.41 0.74 -21.26
CA ALA A 191 -20.01 1.40 -20.11
C ALA A 191 -18.93 1.88 -19.10
N ALA A 192 -17.93 1.05 -18.81
CA ALA A 192 -16.79 1.41 -17.98
C ALA A 192 -16.03 2.62 -18.53
N ARG A 193 -15.81 2.69 -19.85
CA ARG A 193 -15.16 3.84 -20.50
C ARG A 193 -15.99 5.11 -20.42
N TRP A 194 -17.32 5.02 -20.53
CA TRP A 194 -18.19 6.18 -20.36
C TRP A 194 -18.15 6.70 -18.92
N LEU A 195 -18.18 5.79 -17.94
CA LEU A 195 -18.07 6.15 -16.54
C LEU A 195 -16.72 6.80 -16.23
N ALA A 196 -15.61 6.21 -16.70
CA ALA A 196 -14.27 6.76 -16.57
C ALA A 196 -14.17 8.18 -17.17
N ALA A 197 -14.68 8.38 -18.38
CA ALA A 197 -14.68 9.70 -19.03
C ALA A 197 -15.49 10.74 -18.25
N GLN A 198 -16.64 10.35 -17.68
CA GLN A 198 -17.44 11.27 -16.90
C GLN A 198 -16.77 11.61 -15.55
N ILE A 199 -16.23 10.63 -14.83
CA ILE A 199 -15.49 10.86 -13.58
C ILE A 199 -14.30 11.80 -13.85
N HIS A 200 -13.54 11.57 -14.92
CA HIS A 200 -12.47 12.46 -15.33
C HIS A 200 -12.96 13.90 -15.58
N SER A 201 -14.10 14.06 -16.26
CA SER A 201 -14.70 15.38 -16.47
C SER A 201 -15.13 16.06 -15.16
N GLU A 202 -15.72 15.34 -14.21
CA GLU A 202 -16.17 15.94 -12.94
C GLU A 202 -14.99 16.27 -12.01
N THR A 203 -13.95 15.42 -11.98
CA THR A 203 -12.72 15.69 -11.21
C THR A 203 -12.00 16.95 -11.69
N ARG A 204 -11.93 17.21 -13.00
CA ARG A 204 -11.38 18.46 -13.56
C ARG A 204 -12.16 19.71 -13.15
N ARG A 205 -13.43 19.59 -12.76
CA ARG A 205 -14.27 20.71 -12.31
C ARG A 205 -14.16 21.00 -10.82
N LEU A 206 -13.39 20.22 -10.07
CA LEU A 206 -13.22 20.42 -8.64
C LEU A 206 -12.33 21.63 -8.35
N ARG A 207 -12.70 22.39 -7.32
CA ARG A 207 -11.80 23.39 -6.73
C ARG A 207 -10.61 22.66 -6.11
N GLN A 208 -9.41 23.18 -6.30
CA GLN A 208 -8.19 22.62 -5.73
C GLN A 208 -8.04 23.11 -4.28
N ASN A 209 -8.54 22.38 -3.27
CA ASN A 209 -8.27 22.64 -1.86
C ASN A 209 -7.89 21.34 -1.13
N ALA A 210 -7.35 21.43 0.09
CA ALA A 210 -6.78 20.26 0.79
C ALA A 210 -7.79 19.11 0.98
N GLU A 211 -9.06 19.43 1.28
CA GLU A 211 -10.12 18.45 1.49
C GLU A 211 -10.53 17.73 0.20
N THR A 212 -10.52 18.40 -0.95
CA THR A 212 -10.88 17.78 -2.25
C THR A 212 -9.75 16.96 -2.86
N LEU A 213 -8.49 17.22 -2.51
CA LEU A 213 -7.31 16.55 -3.07
C LEU A 213 -7.24 15.06 -2.72
N ALA A 214 -7.64 14.67 -1.51
CA ALA A 214 -7.71 13.25 -1.12
C ALA A 214 -8.72 12.49 -1.97
N ALA A 215 -9.93 13.02 -2.10
CA ALA A 215 -11.00 12.44 -2.90
C ALA A 215 -10.63 12.37 -4.40
N GLN A 216 -9.91 13.37 -4.91
CA GLN A 216 -9.42 13.39 -6.29
C GLN A 216 -8.50 12.19 -6.60
N ALA A 217 -7.57 11.87 -5.71
CA ALA A 217 -6.65 10.75 -5.91
C ALA A 217 -7.41 9.42 -6.09
N ASP A 218 -8.41 9.17 -5.23
CA ASP A 218 -9.23 7.96 -5.28
C ASP A 218 -10.10 7.89 -6.56
N TRP A 219 -10.64 9.02 -7.01
CA TRP A 219 -11.41 9.09 -8.26
C TRP A 219 -10.56 8.90 -9.51
N HIS A 220 -9.33 9.44 -9.52
CA HIS A 220 -8.38 9.19 -10.61
C HIS A 220 -7.94 7.73 -10.65
N LEU A 221 -7.71 7.09 -9.49
CA LEU A 221 -7.42 5.66 -9.41
C LEU A 221 -8.61 4.81 -9.90
N THR A 222 -9.82 5.15 -9.49
CA THR A 222 -11.07 4.52 -9.96
C THR A 222 -11.19 4.63 -11.49
N THR A 223 -10.88 5.81 -12.05
CA THR A 223 -10.85 6.06 -13.50
C THR A 223 -9.84 5.13 -14.19
N TRP A 224 -8.62 5.02 -13.67
CA TRP A 224 -7.61 4.13 -14.22
C TRP A 224 -8.06 2.65 -14.18
N LEU A 225 -8.61 2.18 -13.06
CA LEU A 225 -9.09 0.79 -12.94
C LEU A 225 -10.20 0.48 -13.95
N LEU A 226 -11.17 1.38 -14.11
CA LEU A 226 -12.23 1.23 -15.12
C LEU A 226 -11.67 1.14 -16.54
N LEU A 227 -10.68 1.97 -16.88
CA LEU A 227 -10.02 1.93 -18.18
C LEU A 227 -9.23 0.64 -18.38
N ARG A 228 -8.43 0.24 -17.39
CA ARG A 228 -7.64 -0.99 -17.38
C ARG A 228 -8.51 -2.22 -17.57
N ASP A 229 -9.60 -2.31 -16.81
CA ASP A 229 -10.50 -3.48 -16.84
C ASP A 229 -11.34 -3.52 -18.12
N SER A 230 -11.54 -2.37 -18.78
CA SER A 230 -12.17 -2.28 -20.11
C SER A 230 -11.22 -2.58 -21.28
N ARG A 231 -9.92 -2.77 -21.01
CA ARG A 231 -8.91 -2.99 -22.04
C ARG A 231 -8.88 -4.46 -22.45
N PRO A 232 -8.82 -4.78 -23.75
CA PRO A 232 -8.62 -6.16 -24.20
C PRO A 232 -7.34 -6.76 -23.63
N ALA A 233 -7.38 -8.05 -23.28
CA ALA A 233 -6.19 -8.79 -22.89
C ALA A 233 -5.12 -8.64 -23.99
N HIS A 234 -3.90 -8.24 -23.62
CA HIS A 234 -2.76 -7.98 -24.50
C HIS A 234 -2.74 -6.66 -25.30
N ALA A 235 -3.75 -5.78 -25.19
CA ALA A 235 -3.64 -4.44 -25.77
C ALA A 235 -2.71 -3.54 -24.92
N PRO A 236 -1.91 -2.66 -25.55
CA PRO A 236 -1.08 -1.70 -24.83
C PRO A 236 -1.93 -0.68 -24.07
N ALA A 237 -1.34 -0.06 -23.04
CA ALA A 237 -2.04 0.97 -22.28
C ALA A 237 -2.34 2.19 -23.15
N LEU A 238 -3.54 2.74 -22.95
CA LEU A 238 -3.98 3.96 -23.64
C LEU A 238 -3.38 5.20 -22.94
N PRO A 239 -3.13 6.31 -23.68
CA PRO A 239 -2.71 7.57 -23.08
C PRO A 239 -3.59 8.05 -21.92
N ALA A 240 -4.90 7.80 -21.99
CA ALA A 240 -5.85 8.14 -20.93
C ALA A 240 -5.62 7.36 -19.62
N GLU A 241 -5.11 6.12 -19.69
CA GLU A 241 -4.75 5.34 -18.49
C GLU A 241 -3.55 5.98 -17.77
N VAL A 242 -2.55 6.40 -18.55
CA VAL A 242 -1.35 7.08 -18.04
C VAL A 242 -1.72 8.43 -17.45
N GLU A 243 -2.56 9.20 -18.13
CA GLU A 243 -3.05 10.50 -17.66
C GLU A 243 -3.77 10.37 -16.31
N ALA A 244 -4.66 9.38 -16.17
CA ALA A 244 -5.37 9.12 -14.91
C ALA A 244 -4.39 8.80 -13.77
N LEU A 245 -3.36 7.99 -14.02
CA LEU A 245 -2.34 7.69 -13.00
C LEU A 245 -1.48 8.90 -12.63
N LEU A 246 -1.10 9.74 -13.59
CA LEU A 246 -0.35 10.98 -13.31
C LEU A 246 -1.19 11.97 -12.50
N ASN A 247 -2.49 12.07 -12.78
CA ASN A 247 -3.41 12.90 -12.00
C ASN A 247 -3.58 12.35 -10.57
N ALA A 248 -3.72 11.02 -10.42
CA ALA A 248 -3.75 10.37 -9.11
C ALA A 248 -2.45 10.63 -8.32
N ALA A 249 -1.30 10.59 -9.00
CA ALA A 249 0.00 10.88 -8.40
C ALA A 249 0.11 12.33 -7.91
N SER A 250 -0.28 13.31 -8.73
CA SER A 250 -0.27 14.73 -8.34
C SER A 250 -1.20 14.98 -7.15
N ALA A 251 -2.44 14.48 -7.21
CA ALA A 251 -3.40 14.60 -6.10
C ALA A 251 -2.88 13.96 -4.80
N SER A 252 -2.29 12.75 -4.88
CA SER A 252 -1.69 12.06 -3.73
C SER A 252 -0.53 12.85 -3.12
N ARG A 253 0.30 13.47 -3.96
CA ARG A 253 1.43 14.31 -3.53
C ARG A 253 0.95 15.52 -2.75
N LEU A 254 -0.09 16.19 -3.24
CA LEU A 254 -0.69 17.35 -2.59
C LEU A 254 -1.45 16.98 -1.32
N ASN A 255 -1.93 15.75 -1.20
CA ASN A 255 -2.56 15.19 0.00
C ASN A 255 -1.56 14.58 1.00
N ASN A 256 -0.28 14.95 0.94
CA ASN A 256 0.78 14.44 1.83
C ASN A 256 0.93 12.90 1.84
N ARG A 257 0.68 12.25 0.69
CA ARG A 257 0.90 10.81 0.48
C ARG A 257 1.99 10.57 -0.57
N PRO A 258 3.25 10.94 -0.28
CA PRO A 258 4.32 10.93 -1.28
C PRO A 258 4.68 9.52 -1.80
N LEU A 259 4.55 8.49 -0.95
CA LEU A 259 4.82 7.10 -1.33
C LEU A 259 3.77 6.56 -2.31
N GLU A 260 2.50 6.92 -2.12
CA GLU A 260 1.46 6.59 -3.10
C GLU A 260 1.68 7.35 -4.41
N ALA A 261 2.00 8.65 -4.32
CA ALA A 261 2.32 9.47 -5.48
C ALA A 261 3.46 8.89 -6.33
N ALA A 262 4.55 8.46 -5.70
CA ALA A 262 5.68 7.86 -6.40
C ALA A 262 5.36 6.47 -6.99
N ARG A 263 4.53 5.65 -6.32
CA ARG A 263 4.04 4.37 -6.87
C ARG A 263 3.21 4.56 -8.13
N TRP A 264 2.27 5.51 -8.10
CA TRP A 264 1.41 5.82 -9.24
C TRP A 264 2.21 6.46 -10.38
N THR A 265 3.19 7.30 -10.06
CA THR A 265 4.12 7.86 -11.05
C THR A 265 4.93 6.75 -11.73
N ALA A 266 5.54 5.85 -10.96
CA ALA A 266 6.31 4.73 -11.48
C ALA A 266 5.47 3.83 -12.41
N LEU A 267 4.24 3.51 -11.99
CA LEU A 267 3.30 2.73 -12.79
C LEU A 267 2.90 3.46 -14.08
N ALA A 268 2.62 4.77 -14.01
CA ALA A 268 2.27 5.58 -15.17
C ALA A 268 3.39 5.57 -16.22
N LEU A 269 4.64 5.78 -15.78
CA LEU A 269 5.81 5.80 -16.66
C LEU A 269 6.13 4.41 -17.22
N HIS A 270 5.91 3.34 -16.45
CA HIS A 270 6.05 1.97 -16.94
C HIS A 270 5.02 1.61 -18.02
N LEU A 271 3.80 2.15 -17.91
CA LEU A 271 2.73 1.95 -18.87
C LEU A 271 2.77 2.94 -20.06
N LEU A 272 3.75 3.84 -20.12
CA LEU A 272 3.82 4.87 -21.15
C LEU A 272 3.95 4.22 -22.54
N PRO A 273 3.00 4.44 -23.47
CA PRO A 273 3.08 3.86 -24.80
C PRO A 273 4.19 4.55 -25.64
N PRO A 274 4.76 3.87 -26.64
CA PRO A 274 5.87 4.41 -27.44
C PRO A 274 5.49 5.63 -28.28
N ARG A 275 4.19 5.82 -28.57
CA ARG A 275 3.66 6.99 -29.26
C ARG A 275 2.67 7.69 -28.32
N VAL A 276 3.06 8.85 -27.79
CA VAL A 276 2.24 9.68 -26.92
C VAL A 276 2.12 11.10 -27.47
N PRO A 277 1.01 11.80 -27.21
CA PRO A 277 0.91 13.23 -27.46
C PRO A 277 2.01 14.00 -26.74
N GLU A 278 2.53 15.06 -27.37
CA GLU A 278 3.64 15.87 -26.83
C GLU A 278 3.34 16.44 -25.44
N ILE A 279 2.09 16.86 -25.21
CA ILE A 279 1.64 17.32 -23.89
C ILE A 279 1.84 16.22 -22.85
N LEU A 280 1.37 15.00 -23.10
CA LEU A 280 1.51 13.90 -22.14
C LEU A 280 2.98 13.46 -21.97
N LEU A 281 3.79 13.56 -23.03
CA LEU A 281 5.23 13.32 -22.95
C LEU A 281 5.91 14.34 -22.01
N GLN A 282 5.53 15.61 -22.11
CA GLN A 282 6.04 16.66 -21.25
C GLN A 282 5.66 16.42 -19.77
N ARG A 283 4.40 16.03 -19.52
CA ARG A 283 3.95 15.60 -18.18
C ARG A 283 4.74 14.42 -17.64
N ALA A 284 5.01 13.42 -18.49
CA ALA A 284 5.82 12.26 -18.13
C ALA A 284 7.27 12.64 -17.78
N ARG A 285 7.86 13.65 -18.44
CA ARG A 285 9.20 14.17 -18.07
C ARG A 285 9.21 14.85 -16.70
N VAL A 286 8.23 15.69 -16.39
CA VAL A 286 8.10 16.32 -15.06
C VAL A 286 7.88 15.27 -13.97
N ALA A 287 7.06 14.27 -14.26
CA ALA A 287 6.82 13.14 -13.38
C ALA A 287 8.08 12.29 -13.18
N ALA A 288 8.88 12.07 -14.23
CA ALA A 288 10.17 11.39 -14.15
C ALA A 288 11.18 12.10 -13.23
N TRP A 289 11.24 13.44 -13.22
CA TRP A 289 12.07 14.17 -12.25
C TRP A 289 11.55 14.00 -10.82
N SER A 290 10.23 14.05 -10.63
CA SER A 290 9.60 13.79 -9.33
C SER A 290 9.98 12.40 -8.80
N LEU A 291 9.98 11.43 -9.71
CA LEU A 291 10.29 10.04 -9.44
C LEU A 291 11.79 9.89 -9.07
N ALA A 292 12.67 10.52 -9.83
CA ALA A 292 14.09 10.53 -9.54
C ALA A 292 14.41 11.19 -8.20
N GLU A 293 13.75 12.30 -7.85
CA GLU A 293 13.88 12.97 -6.56
C GLU A 293 13.45 12.06 -5.39
N ALA A 294 12.47 11.18 -5.59
CA ALA A 294 12.08 10.15 -4.63
C ALA A 294 13.07 8.96 -4.55
N GLY A 295 14.14 8.97 -5.36
CA GLY A 295 15.17 7.92 -5.40
C GLY A 295 14.85 6.79 -6.37
N ILE A 296 14.08 7.07 -7.40
CA ILE A 296 13.55 6.08 -8.33
C ILE A 296 14.03 6.37 -9.75
N GLU A 297 14.72 5.42 -10.38
CA GLU A 297 15.17 5.59 -11.77
C GLU A 297 13.97 5.76 -12.70
N ALA A 298 14.01 6.87 -13.43
CA ALA A 298 13.08 7.14 -14.50
C ALA A 298 13.43 6.30 -15.75
N PRO A 299 12.46 5.97 -16.61
CA PRO A 299 12.74 5.30 -17.87
C PRO A 299 13.77 6.06 -18.72
N ALA A 300 14.84 5.38 -19.13
CA ALA A 300 15.93 5.98 -19.92
C ALA A 300 15.44 6.68 -21.21
N GLY A 301 14.36 6.18 -21.83
CA GLY A 301 13.76 6.78 -23.02
C GLY A 301 13.18 8.18 -22.84
N LEU A 302 12.99 8.65 -21.60
CA LEU A 302 12.56 10.02 -21.31
C LEU A 302 13.73 11.01 -21.26
N GLY A 303 14.98 10.52 -21.20
CA GLY A 303 16.18 11.37 -21.16
C GLY A 303 16.29 12.25 -19.91
N VAL A 304 15.71 11.80 -18.80
CA VAL A 304 15.61 12.57 -17.56
C VAL A 304 16.67 12.12 -16.56
N SER A 305 17.52 13.06 -16.15
CA SER A 305 18.56 12.88 -15.12
C SER A 305 18.39 13.97 -14.05
N LEU A 306 18.61 13.61 -12.78
CA LEU A 306 18.59 14.59 -11.66
C LEU A 306 19.72 15.61 -11.76
N ASP A 307 20.86 15.20 -12.29
CA ASP A 307 22.03 16.07 -12.38
C ASP A 307 21.91 17.02 -13.59
N ASP A 308 21.03 16.67 -14.54
CA ASP A 308 20.65 17.46 -15.73
C ASP A 308 19.30 18.14 -15.61
N LEU A 309 18.73 18.22 -14.39
CA LEU A 309 17.55 19.05 -14.13
C LEU A 309 17.83 20.46 -14.67
N PRO A 310 16.96 21.07 -15.49
CA PRO A 310 17.19 22.43 -15.95
C PRO A 310 17.05 23.36 -14.74
N PHE A 311 18.18 23.78 -14.17
CA PHE A 311 18.21 24.57 -12.94
C PHE A 311 17.90 26.03 -13.28
N PRO A 312 16.81 26.61 -12.76
CA PRO A 312 16.51 28.02 -12.99
C PRO A 312 17.46 28.87 -12.15
N GLY A 313 18.58 29.28 -12.72
CA GLY A 313 19.40 30.38 -12.19
C GLY A 313 19.07 31.72 -12.83
N GLU A 314 18.08 31.75 -13.72
CA GLU A 314 17.73 32.91 -14.53
C GLU A 314 16.32 33.38 -14.22
N ASN A 315 16.15 34.69 -14.11
CA ASN A 315 14.88 35.34 -13.81
C ASN A 315 13.84 34.99 -14.90
N PRO A 316 12.58 34.64 -14.56
CA PRO A 316 11.50 34.32 -15.51
C PRO A 316 11.17 35.43 -16.49
N GLY A 317 11.59 36.66 -16.20
CA GLY A 317 11.51 37.78 -17.12
C GLY A 317 12.41 37.63 -18.34
N THR A 318 13.50 36.85 -18.24
CA THR A 318 14.48 36.65 -19.33
C THR A 318 14.03 35.56 -20.31
N PRO A 319 14.47 35.60 -21.59
CA PRO A 319 14.12 34.57 -22.58
C PRO A 319 14.48 33.16 -22.10
N LYS A 320 15.66 32.99 -21.52
CA LYS A 320 16.16 31.70 -21.03
C LYS A 320 15.49 31.24 -19.72
N GLY A 321 15.09 32.17 -18.86
CA GLY A 321 14.21 31.87 -17.71
C GLY A 321 12.84 31.34 -18.15
N ARG A 322 12.25 31.94 -19.20
CA ARG A 322 10.98 31.46 -19.81
C ARG A 322 11.13 30.09 -20.46
N GLU A 323 12.23 29.84 -21.16
CA GLU A 323 12.54 28.53 -21.74
C GLU A 323 12.65 27.43 -20.67
N VAL A 324 13.35 27.71 -19.56
CA VAL A 324 13.48 26.75 -18.44
C VAL A 324 12.15 26.55 -17.72
N ALA A 325 11.37 27.61 -17.49
CA ALA A 325 10.04 27.51 -16.90
C ALA A 325 9.09 26.67 -17.76
N ALA A 326 9.19 26.76 -19.09
CA ALA A 326 8.41 25.95 -20.02
C ALA A 326 8.69 24.44 -19.86
N LEU A 327 9.91 24.05 -19.46
CA LEU A 327 10.26 22.64 -19.20
C LEU A 327 9.57 22.06 -17.96
N PHE A 328 9.01 22.88 -17.08
CA PHE A 328 8.20 22.43 -15.94
C PHE A 328 6.71 22.73 -16.12
N HIS A 329 6.31 23.25 -17.29
CA HIS A 329 4.92 23.58 -17.55
C HIS A 329 4.10 22.30 -17.79
N ASP A 330 3.23 21.99 -16.84
CA ASP A 330 2.14 21.04 -16.98
C ASP A 330 0.82 21.78 -16.68
N PRO A 331 -0.02 22.06 -17.69
CA PRO A 331 -1.27 22.78 -17.50
C PRO A 331 -2.28 22.02 -16.61
N GLU A 332 -2.11 20.71 -16.44
CA GLU A 332 -2.98 19.86 -15.62
C GLU A 332 -2.36 19.54 -14.25
N ASP A 333 -1.13 20.01 -13.94
CA ASP A 333 -0.52 19.81 -12.62
C ASP A 333 -1.02 20.85 -11.62
N ALA A 334 -1.83 20.39 -10.67
CA ALA A 334 -2.35 21.21 -9.58
C ALA A 334 -1.24 21.75 -8.64
N SER A 335 -0.02 21.20 -8.70
CA SER A 335 1.09 21.62 -7.84
C SER A 335 1.47 23.09 -8.01
N LEU A 336 1.34 23.64 -9.22
CA LEU A 336 1.65 25.04 -9.54
C LEU A 336 0.70 26.02 -8.86
N ALA A 337 -0.61 25.75 -8.95
CA ALA A 337 -1.64 26.56 -8.32
C ALA A 337 -1.62 26.42 -6.78
N CYS A 338 -1.22 25.26 -6.26
CA CYS A 338 -0.95 25.07 -4.84
C CYS A 338 0.29 25.83 -4.37
N LEU A 339 1.38 25.82 -5.13
CA LEU A 339 2.62 26.55 -4.80
C LEU A 339 2.36 28.06 -4.71
N ALA A 340 1.63 28.64 -5.66
CA ALA A 340 1.29 30.07 -5.63
C ALA A 340 0.58 30.48 -4.32
N ARG A 341 -0.33 29.63 -3.81
CA ARG A 341 -1.00 29.85 -2.52
C ARG A 341 -0.09 29.57 -1.33
N ALA A 342 0.80 28.58 -1.44
CA ALA A 342 1.75 28.25 -0.39
C ALA A 342 2.75 29.39 -0.18
N ILE A 343 3.22 30.05 -1.24
CA ILE A 343 4.13 31.21 -1.12
C ILE A 343 3.54 32.32 -0.23
N ALA A 344 2.22 32.55 -0.30
CA ALA A 344 1.55 33.57 0.49
C ALA A 344 1.35 33.18 1.97
N ASN A 345 1.28 31.88 2.28
CA ASN A 345 0.82 31.38 3.58
C ASN A 345 1.84 30.50 4.33
N ASP A 346 2.89 30.05 3.67
CA ASP A 346 3.92 29.16 4.20
C ASP A 346 5.23 29.92 4.44
N PRO A 347 5.72 29.96 5.69
CA PRO A 347 6.90 30.75 6.04
C PRO A 347 8.18 30.22 5.36
N ASP A 348 8.28 28.93 5.08
CA ASP A 348 9.47 28.38 4.42
C ASP A 348 9.49 28.78 2.94
N TRP A 349 8.35 28.67 2.23
CA TRP A 349 8.27 29.11 0.81
C TRP A 349 8.46 30.62 0.66
N SER A 350 7.90 31.41 1.58
CA SER A 350 8.11 32.85 1.63
C SER A 350 9.58 33.21 1.86
N SER A 351 10.28 32.46 2.72
CA SER A 351 11.72 32.64 2.95
C SER A 351 12.56 32.35 1.71
N LEU A 352 12.22 31.30 0.95
CA LEU A 352 12.89 30.99 -0.31
C LEU A 352 12.65 32.09 -1.36
N ALA A 353 11.41 32.58 -1.48
CA ALA A 353 11.08 33.69 -2.37
C ALA A 353 11.85 34.98 -2.01
N ALA A 354 11.89 35.32 -0.72
CA ALA A 354 12.59 36.50 -0.21
C ALA A 354 14.12 36.43 -0.45
N ALA A 355 14.69 35.24 -0.49
CA ALA A 355 16.09 35.01 -0.82
C ALA A 355 16.40 35.03 -2.34
N GLY A 356 15.39 35.33 -3.18
CA GLY A 356 15.54 35.41 -4.63
C GLY A 356 15.54 34.06 -5.34
N VAL A 357 15.02 33.00 -4.71
CA VAL A 357 14.80 31.71 -5.37
C VAL A 357 13.57 31.82 -6.27
N GLU A 358 13.74 31.51 -7.55
CA GLU A 358 12.63 31.51 -8.51
C GLU A 358 11.72 30.28 -8.31
N LEU A 359 10.43 30.53 -8.05
CA LEU A 359 9.46 29.52 -7.64
C LEU A 359 8.52 29.10 -8.78
N HIS A 360 9.08 28.60 -9.89
CA HIS A 360 8.30 28.09 -11.02
C HIS A 360 7.58 26.78 -10.72
N HIS A 361 8.25 25.88 -9.99
CA HIS A 361 7.73 24.56 -9.62
C HIS A 361 8.46 24.10 -8.36
N PRO A 362 7.80 23.40 -7.40
CA PRO A 362 8.44 23.02 -6.14
C PRO A 362 9.74 22.23 -6.32
N LEU A 363 9.75 21.26 -7.25
CA LEU A 363 10.93 20.44 -7.54
C LEU A 363 12.10 21.27 -8.10
N ALA A 364 11.81 22.21 -9.01
CA ALA A 364 12.85 23.01 -9.66
C ALA A 364 13.53 23.94 -8.65
N ALA A 365 12.73 24.58 -7.78
CA ALA A 365 13.23 25.45 -6.72
C ALA A 365 14.12 24.69 -5.73
N LEU A 366 13.66 23.54 -5.24
CA LEU A 366 14.40 22.74 -4.26
C LEU A 366 15.66 22.12 -4.86
N ALA A 367 15.60 21.63 -6.10
CA ALA A 367 16.77 21.12 -6.82
C ALA A 367 17.82 22.22 -7.06
N TRP A 368 17.39 23.46 -7.34
CA TRP A 368 18.30 24.60 -7.45
C TRP A 368 19.02 24.90 -6.14
N VAL A 369 18.27 24.99 -5.03
CA VAL A 369 18.88 25.22 -3.71
C VAL A 369 19.84 24.09 -3.37
N ALA A 370 19.46 22.83 -3.61
CA ALA A 370 20.31 21.67 -3.38
C ALA A 370 21.61 21.71 -4.20
N ARG A 371 21.55 22.09 -5.48
CA ARG A 371 22.74 22.25 -6.33
C ARG A 371 23.62 23.41 -5.85
N LYS A 372 23.02 24.51 -5.40
CA LYS A 372 23.73 25.72 -4.96
C LYS A 372 24.11 25.72 -3.49
N ALA A 373 23.72 24.71 -2.70
CA ALA A 373 24.01 24.63 -1.26
C ALA A 373 25.51 24.68 -0.94
N GLN A 374 26.36 24.19 -1.84
CA GLN A 374 27.83 24.27 -1.73
C GLN A 374 28.42 25.65 -2.07
N SER A 375 27.67 26.50 -2.77
CA SER A 375 28.16 27.81 -3.21
C SER A 375 28.38 28.75 -2.03
N HIS A 376 29.39 29.60 -2.12
CA HIS A 376 29.72 30.55 -1.06
C HIS A 376 28.54 31.48 -0.69
N HIS A 377 27.66 31.76 -1.66
CA HIS A 377 26.46 32.60 -1.48
C HIS A 377 25.40 31.94 -0.58
N LEU A 378 25.10 30.65 -0.79
CA LEU A 378 24.06 29.94 -0.02
C LEU A 378 24.59 29.23 1.23
N LYS A 379 25.87 28.82 1.24
CA LYS A 379 26.48 28.10 2.36
C LYS A 379 26.38 28.87 3.69
N LYS A 380 26.35 30.21 3.65
CA LYS A 380 26.21 31.08 4.83
C LYS A 380 24.76 31.39 5.22
N GLN A 381 23.79 31.02 4.38
CA GLN A 381 22.37 31.29 4.60
C GLN A 381 21.70 30.08 5.27
N HIS A 382 22.11 29.76 6.50
CA HIS A 382 21.67 28.55 7.21
C HIS A 382 20.14 28.46 7.33
N ALA A 383 19.45 29.57 7.65
CA ALA A 383 18.00 29.60 7.75
C ALA A 383 17.30 29.23 6.42
N LEU A 384 17.88 29.62 5.28
CA LEU A 384 17.38 29.22 3.96
C LEU A 384 17.56 27.72 3.74
N LEU A 385 18.74 27.17 4.07
CA LEU A 385 19.02 25.75 3.92
C LEU A 385 18.13 24.90 4.82
N ASP A 386 17.86 25.34 6.05
CA ASP A 386 16.91 24.68 6.96
C ASP A 386 15.48 24.68 6.42
N ALA A 387 15.02 25.83 5.90
CA ALA A 387 13.70 25.95 5.26
C ALA A 387 13.60 25.04 4.03
N ALA A 388 14.62 25.05 3.16
CA ALA A 388 14.66 24.21 1.97
C ALA A 388 14.73 22.71 2.31
N ALA A 389 15.45 22.31 3.36
CA ALA A 389 15.50 20.92 3.81
C ALA A 389 14.14 20.44 4.33
N ARG A 390 13.41 21.27 5.11
CA ARG A 390 12.05 20.96 5.56
C ARG A 390 11.07 20.86 4.39
N LEU A 391 11.15 21.79 3.44
CA LEU A 391 10.34 21.75 2.22
C LEU A 391 10.64 20.51 1.37
N ALA A 392 11.91 20.15 1.20
CA ALA A 392 12.31 18.94 0.49
C ALA A 392 11.78 17.68 1.17
N ALA A 393 11.82 17.60 2.50
CA ALA A 393 11.21 16.51 3.25
C ALA A 393 9.69 16.43 3.02
N ARG A 394 8.99 17.58 3.12
CA ARG A 394 7.52 17.67 2.92
C ARG A 394 7.08 17.26 1.51
N HIS A 395 7.85 17.61 0.49
CA HIS A 395 7.57 17.24 -0.90
C HIS A 395 8.21 15.92 -1.34
N HIS A 396 8.86 15.20 -0.41
CA HIS A 396 9.55 13.94 -0.66
C HIS A 396 10.63 14.01 -1.75
N CYS A 397 11.34 15.14 -1.80
CA CYS A 397 12.48 15.38 -2.66
C CYS A 397 13.76 14.88 -1.98
N LEU A 398 13.89 13.55 -1.83
CA LEU A 398 14.97 12.92 -1.06
C LEU A 398 16.35 13.20 -1.63
N GLY A 399 16.49 13.33 -2.95
CA GLY A 399 17.75 13.69 -3.60
C GLY A 399 18.21 15.09 -3.22
N SER A 400 17.30 16.06 -3.37
CA SER A 400 17.53 17.45 -2.98
C SER A 400 17.75 17.61 -1.47
N GLN A 401 16.94 16.95 -0.63
CA GLN A 401 17.08 16.98 0.82
C GLN A 401 18.46 16.50 1.26
N GLY A 402 18.93 15.37 0.72
CA GLY A 402 20.25 14.83 1.03
C GLY A 402 21.38 15.81 0.68
N LYS A 403 21.35 16.37 -0.54
CA LYS A 403 22.36 17.35 -0.99
C LYS A 403 22.41 18.59 -0.09
N ILE A 404 21.26 19.07 0.39
CA ILE A 404 21.18 20.19 1.33
C ILE A 404 21.78 19.82 2.69
N LEU A 405 21.32 18.70 3.29
CA LEU A 405 21.77 18.24 4.60
C LEU A 405 23.28 17.91 4.62
N ALA A 406 23.82 17.40 3.49
CA ALA A 406 25.25 17.18 3.32
C ALA A 406 26.10 18.45 3.47
N GLN A 407 25.51 19.62 3.25
CA GLN A 407 26.18 20.91 3.44
C GLN A 407 25.88 21.56 4.77
N TRP A 408 24.61 21.53 5.17
CA TRP A 408 24.11 22.07 6.42
C TRP A 408 23.11 21.07 7.04
N PRO A 409 23.57 20.23 7.98
CA PRO A 409 22.71 19.19 8.57
C PRO A 409 21.64 19.76 9.52
N GLY A 410 21.82 21.00 10.02
CA GLY A 410 20.94 21.65 11.00
C GLY A 410 21.04 21.04 12.41
N GLY A 411 20.85 19.72 12.52
CA GLY A 411 20.99 18.93 13.73
C GLY A 411 20.75 17.44 13.49
N ALA A 412 21.03 16.60 14.50
CA ALA A 412 20.93 15.14 14.37
C ALA A 412 19.53 14.66 13.96
N THR A 413 18.46 15.24 14.52
CA THR A 413 17.07 14.87 14.23
C THR A 413 16.75 14.94 12.73
N ALA A 414 17.17 16.01 12.04
CA ALA A 414 16.90 16.19 10.62
C ALA A 414 17.62 15.14 9.76
N VAL A 415 18.84 14.76 10.14
CA VAL A 415 19.61 13.71 9.46
C VAL A 415 19.00 12.33 9.71
N LEU A 416 18.52 12.07 10.93
CA LEU A 416 17.83 10.81 11.28
C LEU A 416 16.48 10.68 10.57
N ASP A 417 15.71 11.77 10.45
CA ASP A 417 14.45 11.79 9.72
C ASP A 417 14.66 11.57 8.22
N TYR A 418 15.73 12.13 7.65
CA TYR A 418 16.14 11.83 6.28
C TYR A 418 16.50 10.35 6.10
N ALA A 419 17.27 9.76 7.03
CA ALA A 419 17.58 8.33 7.00
C ALA A 419 16.31 7.45 7.09
N ARG A 420 15.33 7.82 7.93
CA ARG A 420 14.03 7.14 8.01
C ARG A 420 13.27 7.23 6.69
N ALA A 421 13.24 8.40 6.05
CA ALA A 421 12.56 8.59 4.77
C ALA A 421 13.20 7.74 3.65
N LEU A 422 14.53 7.65 3.60
CA LEU A 422 15.24 6.77 2.65
C LEU A 422 14.90 5.29 2.87
N ARG A 423 14.74 4.84 4.12
CA ARG A 423 14.31 3.46 4.43
C ARG A 423 12.85 3.18 4.07
N LEU A 424 11.95 4.12 4.36
CA LEU A 424 10.53 4.00 3.97
C LEU A 424 10.40 3.87 2.44
N SER A 425 11.20 4.65 1.69
CA SER A 425 11.29 4.52 0.23
C SER A 425 11.79 3.11 -0.18
N LEU A 426 12.81 2.58 0.51
CA LEU A 426 13.34 1.23 0.26
C LEU A 426 12.32 0.11 0.53
N ARG A 427 11.56 0.16 1.63
CA ARG A 427 10.59 -0.87 2.02
C ARG A 427 9.35 -0.90 1.16
N GLN A 428 8.80 0.28 0.89
CA GLN A 428 7.43 0.39 0.39
C GLN A 428 7.36 0.31 -1.13
N MET A 429 8.48 0.29 -1.85
CA MET A 429 8.50 0.21 -3.30
C MET A 429 9.41 -0.93 -3.79
N PRO A 430 8.84 -2.10 -4.13
CA PRO A 430 9.59 -3.25 -4.62
C PRO A 430 10.16 -3.08 -6.05
N TYR A 431 9.95 -1.93 -6.69
CA TYR A 431 10.41 -1.67 -8.06
C TYR A 431 11.31 -0.44 -8.13
N LEU A 432 12.44 -0.43 -7.40
CA LEU A 432 13.46 0.62 -7.43
C LEU A 432 14.86 0.01 -7.57
N ARG A 433 15.30 -0.09 -8.83
CA ARG A 433 16.49 -0.82 -9.30
C ARG A 433 17.76 0.05 -9.39
N ASP A 434 17.73 1.31 -8.97
CA ASP A 434 18.83 2.25 -9.21
C ASP A 434 19.85 2.29 -8.06
N ALA A 435 20.96 1.60 -8.24
CA ALA A 435 22.08 1.64 -7.32
C ALA A 435 22.79 3.01 -7.30
N ALA A 436 22.79 3.75 -8.41
CA ALA A 436 23.47 5.04 -8.48
C ALA A 436 22.70 6.12 -7.71
N ALA A 437 21.36 6.12 -7.75
CA ALA A 437 20.55 6.96 -6.86
C ALA A 437 20.81 6.63 -5.39
N TRP A 438 20.85 5.34 -5.05
CA TRP A 438 21.12 4.87 -3.70
C TRP A 438 22.51 5.30 -3.18
N GLU A 439 23.56 5.08 -3.97
CA GLU A 439 24.94 5.48 -3.64
C GLU A 439 25.05 6.99 -3.44
N ARG A 440 24.40 7.79 -4.30
CA ARG A 440 24.39 9.27 -4.16
C ARG A 440 23.71 9.72 -2.86
N MET A 441 22.53 9.19 -2.55
CA MET A 441 21.76 9.58 -1.36
C MET A 441 22.45 9.15 -0.06
N THR A 442 23.01 7.94 -0.03
CA THR A 442 23.78 7.45 1.13
C THR A 442 25.08 8.23 1.33
N SER A 443 25.76 8.64 0.25
CA SER A 443 26.92 9.54 0.33
C SER A 443 26.55 10.91 0.91
N CYS A 444 25.38 11.44 0.57
CA CYS A 444 24.90 12.71 1.12
C CYS A 444 24.59 12.59 2.62
N LEU A 445 23.90 11.53 3.03
CA LEU A 445 23.62 11.25 4.44
C LEU A 445 24.90 11.18 5.28
N ARG A 446 25.93 10.50 4.76
CA ARG A 446 27.25 10.42 5.39
C ARG A 446 27.89 11.78 5.56
N ALA A 447 27.91 12.58 4.50
CA ALA A 447 28.47 13.93 4.56
C ALA A 447 27.73 14.82 5.57
N ALA A 448 26.41 14.63 5.71
CA ALA A 448 25.60 15.34 6.70
C ALA A 448 25.97 14.91 8.14
N TRP A 449 26.05 13.61 8.40
CA TRP A 449 26.36 13.09 9.73
C TRP A 449 27.80 13.35 10.16
N GLY A 450 28.77 13.16 9.26
CA GLY A 450 30.19 13.42 9.54
C GLY A 450 30.49 14.88 9.88
N ARG A 451 29.59 15.82 9.54
CA ARG A 451 29.67 17.21 9.99
C ARG A 451 29.12 17.45 11.39
N LEU A 452 28.22 16.60 11.87
CA LEU A 452 27.68 16.64 13.22
C LEU A 452 28.61 15.92 14.20
N GLU A 453 29.13 14.76 13.81
CA GLU A 453 30.04 13.95 14.60
C GLU A 453 31.28 13.57 13.79
N PRO A 454 32.33 14.43 13.78
CA PRO A 454 33.54 14.22 12.97
C PRO A 454 34.34 12.97 13.34
N GLU A 455 34.19 12.48 14.58
CA GLU A 455 34.98 11.36 15.14
C GLU A 455 34.19 10.05 15.26
N ALA A 456 32.86 10.07 15.11
CA ALA A 456 32.03 8.92 15.45
C ALA A 456 31.95 7.84 14.36
N ILE A 457 32.33 8.17 13.11
CA ILE A 457 32.11 7.29 11.97
C ILE A 457 33.33 7.27 11.06
N THR A 458 34.14 6.23 11.21
CA THR A 458 35.30 5.96 10.34
C THR A 458 34.91 5.16 9.10
N ASP A 459 33.80 4.41 9.12
CA ASP A 459 33.31 3.67 7.95
C ASP A 459 32.10 4.38 7.31
N PRO A 460 32.16 4.75 6.02
CA PRO A 460 31.10 5.42 5.26
C PRO A 460 29.64 4.92 5.43
N GLU A 461 29.39 3.77 6.03
CA GLU A 461 28.10 3.07 5.98
C GLU A 461 27.39 3.01 7.34
N ASP A 462 28.07 3.43 8.42
CA ASP A 462 27.61 3.24 9.80
C ASP A 462 26.34 4.01 10.16
N VAL A 463 26.14 5.22 9.59
CA VAL A 463 24.93 6.05 9.81
C VAL A 463 23.66 5.33 9.37
N PHE A 464 23.76 4.51 8.31
CA PHE A 464 22.61 3.79 7.76
C PHE A 464 22.29 2.52 8.56
N PHE A 465 23.26 1.97 9.28
CA PHE A 465 23.10 0.77 10.09
C PHE A 465 22.50 1.01 11.45
N ILE A 466 22.56 2.25 11.95
CA ILE A 466 21.93 2.67 13.22
C ILE A 466 20.40 2.40 13.23
N HIS A 467 19.72 2.24 12.08
CA HIS A 467 18.29 1.84 12.08
C HIS A 467 17.82 0.96 10.90
N GLU A 468 18.71 0.12 10.34
CA GLU A 468 18.33 -0.89 9.34
C GLU A 468 17.32 -1.90 9.94
N THR A 469 16.37 -2.40 9.13
CA THR A 469 15.54 -3.56 9.53
C THR A 469 15.89 -4.83 8.76
N LEU A 470 15.49 -5.99 9.26
CA LEU A 470 15.82 -7.35 8.83
C LEU A 470 15.20 -7.57 7.46
N LEU A 471 14.10 -6.87 7.19
CA LEU A 471 13.43 -6.76 5.89
C LEU A 471 14.21 -5.90 4.88
N ASP A 472 14.95 -4.89 5.34
CA ASP A 472 15.81 -4.03 4.50
C ASP A 472 17.13 -4.73 4.15
N ARG A 473 17.58 -5.65 4.99
CA ARG A 473 18.90 -6.29 4.93
C ARG A 473 19.10 -7.13 3.66
N GLU A 474 18.13 -7.94 3.27
CA GLU A 474 18.24 -8.77 2.05
C GLU A 474 18.24 -7.89 0.78
N ALA A 475 17.38 -6.86 0.73
CA ALA A 475 17.30 -5.92 -0.38
C ALA A 475 18.55 -5.03 -0.50
N THR A 476 19.07 -4.53 0.63
CA THR A 476 20.28 -3.70 0.68
C THR A 476 21.52 -4.51 0.35
N THR A 477 21.61 -5.75 0.85
CA THR A 477 22.72 -6.68 0.53
C THR A 477 22.72 -7.04 -0.96
N LEU A 478 21.56 -7.38 -1.55
CA LEU A 478 21.44 -7.66 -2.99
C LEU A 478 21.83 -6.45 -3.87
N ARG A 479 21.54 -5.23 -3.44
CA ARG A 479 21.87 -3.98 -4.14
C ARG A 479 23.33 -3.56 -4.02
N ARG A 480 24.09 -4.13 -3.09
CA ARG A 480 25.54 -3.89 -2.93
C ARG A 480 26.42 -4.92 -3.63
N LEU A 481 25.82 -6.01 -4.10
CA LEU A 481 26.53 -6.99 -4.91
C LEU A 481 27.05 -6.35 -6.20
N PRO A 482 28.26 -6.71 -6.67
CA PRO A 482 28.74 -6.36 -8.01
C PRO A 482 27.69 -6.71 -9.08
N PRO A 483 27.61 -5.95 -10.20
CA PRO A 483 26.58 -6.12 -11.23
C PRO A 483 26.43 -7.56 -11.74
N ALA A 484 27.55 -8.30 -11.85
CA ALA A 484 27.57 -9.71 -12.25
C ALA A 484 26.85 -10.63 -11.23
N LEU A 485 27.09 -10.42 -9.94
CA LEU A 485 26.50 -11.23 -8.85
C LEU A 485 25.03 -10.89 -8.63
N ARG A 486 24.68 -9.61 -8.82
CA ARG A 486 23.29 -9.14 -8.81
C ARG A 486 22.47 -9.74 -9.95
N GLY A 487 23.06 -9.84 -11.14
CA GLY A 487 22.45 -10.51 -12.30
C GLY A 487 22.16 -12.00 -12.05
N ASN A 488 23.03 -12.69 -11.30
CA ASN A 488 22.84 -14.08 -10.92
C ASN A 488 21.74 -14.27 -9.86
N ALA A 489 21.65 -13.37 -8.87
CA ALA A 489 20.59 -13.39 -7.87
C ALA A 489 19.18 -13.14 -8.46
N LEU A 490 19.08 -12.32 -9.52
CA LEU A 490 17.82 -12.01 -10.20
C LEU A 490 17.36 -13.11 -11.18
N ARG A 491 18.29 -13.89 -11.75
CA ARG A 491 17.98 -14.98 -12.70
C ARG A 491 17.55 -16.28 -12.03
N HIS A 492 17.87 -16.46 -10.74
CA HIS A 492 17.59 -17.69 -10.00
C HIS A 492 16.95 -17.37 -8.64
N PRO A 493 15.67 -16.97 -8.61
CA PRO A 493 14.93 -16.81 -7.36
C PRO A 493 14.90 -18.13 -6.57
N HIS A 494 14.92 -18.00 -5.24
CA HIS A 494 14.97 -19.09 -4.26
C HIS A 494 14.16 -20.33 -4.69
N SER A 495 14.81 -21.49 -4.81
CA SER A 495 14.15 -22.78 -4.86
C SER A 495 14.59 -23.64 -3.67
N ARG A 496 13.65 -24.37 -3.06
CA ARG A 496 13.88 -25.20 -1.87
C ARG A 496 14.93 -26.32 -2.04
N ARG A 497 15.47 -26.56 -3.25
CA ARG A 497 16.27 -27.75 -3.57
C ARG A 497 17.75 -27.50 -3.88
N THR A 498 18.22 -26.25 -3.96
CA THR A 498 19.64 -25.94 -4.21
C THR A 498 20.03 -24.59 -3.59
N PRO A 499 21.16 -24.48 -2.87
CA PRO A 499 21.66 -23.18 -2.41
C PRO A 499 21.99 -22.30 -3.63
N SER A 500 21.60 -21.02 -3.56
CA SER A 500 21.80 -20.06 -4.65
C SER A 500 23.30 -19.87 -4.95
N ALA A 501 23.63 -19.55 -6.20
CA ALA A 501 25.01 -19.25 -6.60
C ALA A 501 25.63 -18.12 -5.74
N LEU A 502 24.80 -17.16 -5.31
CA LEU A 502 25.15 -16.09 -4.37
C LEU A 502 25.66 -16.62 -3.02
N VAL A 503 25.02 -17.65 -2.45
CA VAL A 503 25.45 -18.27 -1.18
C VAL A 503 26.80 -18.98 -1.34
N ARG A 504 27.10 -19.51 -2.52
CA ARG A 504 28.38 -20.16 -2.84
C ARG A 504 29.50 -19.15 -3.05
N GLU A 505 29.21 -18.00 -3.67
CA GLU A 505 30.16 -16.89 -3.84
C GLU A 505 30.46 -16.17 -2.52
N LEU A 506 29.45 -15.92 -1.68
CA LEU A 506 29.64 -15.35 -0.34
C LEU A 506 30.49 -16.26 0.57
N ALA A 507 30.44 -17.58 0.35
CA ALA A 507 31.32 -18.53 1.02
C ALA A 507 32.77 -18.52 0.50
N SER A 508 32.99 -17.99 -0.72
CA SER A 508 34.30 -17.94 -1.37
C SER A 508 35.09 -16.64 -1.11
N GLU A 509 34.42 -15.57 -0.66
CA GLU A 509 35.05 -14.26 -0.39
C GLU A 509 34.93 -13.80 1.09
N PRO A 510 35.99 -13.99 1.90
CA PRO A 510 36.00 -13.66 3.34
C PRO A 510 35.84 -12.16 3.68
N LYS A 511 36.04 -11.25 2.71
CA LYS A 511 35.91 -9.80 2.93
C LYS A 511 34.45 -9.33 3.02
N LEU A 512 33.54 -9.97 2.28
CA LEU A 512 32.09 -9.69 2.32
C LEU A 512 31.47 -10.13 3.65
N LEU A 513 31.98 -11.22 4.23
CA LEU A 513 31.65 -11.69 5.58
C LEU A 513 32.05 -10.67 6.67
N ARG A 514 33.22 -10.03 6.53
CA ARG A 514 33.70 -9.01 7.49
C ARG A 514 32.86 -7.73 7.48
N GLN A 515 32.27 -7.35 6.35
CA GLN A 515 31.34 -6.22 6.26
C GLN A 515 29.98 -6.54 6.93
N LEU A 516 29.47 -7.77 6.78
CA LEU A 516 28.28 -8.25 7.50
C LEU A 516 28.52 -8.38 9.02
N GLU A 517 29.76 -8.68 9.43
CA GLU A 517 30.19 -8.70 10.84
C GLU A 517 30.35 -7.28 11.42
N HIS A 518 30.68 -6.27 10.59
CA HIS A 518 30.71 -4.86 11.00
C HIS A 518 29.30 -4.30 11.23
N GLN A 519 28.31 -4.65 10.39
CA GLN A 519 26.88 -4.36 10.64
C GLN A 519 26.38 -4.88 11.99
N ARG A 520 26.76 -6.11 12.37
CA ARG A 520 26.44 -6.66 13.70
C ARG A 520 27.06 -5.85 14.85
N ARG A 521 28.19 -5.15 14.64
CA ARG A 521 28.90 -4.37 15.67
C ARG A 521 28.27 -3.02 16.00
N LEU A 522 27.52 -2.42 15.09
CA LEU A 522 26.77 -1.17 15.29
C LEU A 522 25.38 -1.39 15.89
N GLU A 523 24.67 -2.44 15.45
CA GLU A 523 23.47 -2.94 16.14
C GLU A 523 23.80 -3.22 17.63
N LEU A 524 24.96 -3.82 17.90
CA LEU A 524 25.48 -4.04 19.25
C LEU A 524 25.72 -2.77 20.08
N TRP A 525 25.90 -1.60 19.46
CA TRP A 525 26.20 -0.35 20.15
C TRP A 525 24.94 0.38 20.62
N GLU A 526 23.88 0.45 19.79
CA GLU A 526 22.57 0.98 20.21
C GLU A 526 21.94 0.12 21.33
N ILE A 527 22.11 -1.19 21.25
CA ILE A 527 21.58 -2.14 22.24
C ILE A 527 22.36 -2.01 23.56
N ALA A 528 23.69 -1.84 23.49
CA ALA A 528 24.52 -1.60 24.67
C ALA A 528 24.20 -0.26 25.35
N ALA A 529 23.85 0.78 24.59
CA ALA A 529 23.43 2.07 25.13
C ALA A 529 22.04 1.96 25.81
N ALA A 530 21.06 1.36 25.14
CA ALA A 530 19.70 1.18 25.70
C ALA A 530 19.67 0.31 26.97
N LEU A 531 20.51 -0.72 27.06
CA LEU A 531 20.64 -1.59 28.23
C LEU A 531 21.31 -0.91 29.43
N ARG A 532 22.20 0.05 29.19
CA ARG A 532 22.90 0.80 30.24
C ARG A 532 22.04 1.91 30.83
N GLU A 533 21.14 2.48 30.03
CA GLU A 533 20.38 3.68 30.39
C GLU A 533 18.96 3.40 30.94
N ARG A 534 18.36 2.23 30.64
CA ARG A 534 17.02 1.86 31.13
C ARG A 534 17.07 0.92 32.34
N ALA A 535 16.65 1.43 33.51
CA ALA A 535 16.63 0.67 34.76
C ALA A 535 15.81 -0.64 34.67
N GLY A 536 14.71 -0.67 33.92
CA GLY A 536 13.87 -1.87 33.73
C GLY A 536 14.54 -3.01 32.94
N LEU A 537 15.60 -2.73 32.18
CA LEU A 537 16.32 -3.72 31.38
C LEU A 537 17.64 -4.17 32.03
N ALA A 538 17.96 -3.66 33.22
CA ALA A 538 19.24 -3.91 33.89
C ALA A 538 19.49 -5.39 34.18
N ASN A 539 18.44 -6.17 34.42
CA ASN A 539 18.52 -7.60 34.72
C ASN A 539 18.23 -8.48 33.50
N THR A 540 18.42 -7.96 32.28
CA THR A 540 18.21 -8.68 31.02
C THR A 540 19.54 -8.87 30.28
N VAL A 541 19.73 -10.05 29.68
CA VAL A 541 20.87 -10.35 28.81
C VAL A 541 20.36 -10.77 27.43
N TRP A 542 20.98 -10.21 26.39
CA TRP A 542 20.62 -10.45 25.00
C TRP A 542 21.58 -11.46 24.40
N VAL A 543 21.03 -12.51 23.81
CA VAL A 543 21.81 -13.60 23.21
C VAL A 543 21.41 -13.74 21.75
N SER A 544 22.38 -13.76 20.86
CA SER A 544 22.22 -14.06 19.44
C SER A 544 23.04 -15.29 19.09
N LEU A 545 22.39 -16.33 18.58
CA LEU A 545 23.00 -17.61 18.26
C LEU A 545 22.63 -18.05 16.83
N ALA A 546 23.63 -18.09 15.95
CA ALA A 546 23.43 -18.46 14.55
C ALA A 546 24.33 -19.64 14.15
N SER A 547 23.80 -20.51 13.29
CA SER A 547 24.57 -21.50 12.55
C SER A 547 25.44 -20.83 11.49
N VAL A 548 26.65 -21.34 11.27
CA VAL A 548 27.59 -20.77 10.29
C VAL A 548 28.00 -21.84 9.28
N GLY A 549 27.68 -21.64 8.00
CA GLY A 549 28.01 -22.59 6.94
C GLY A 549 26.91 -23.62 6.67
N GLU A 550 27.29 -24.80 6.17
CA GLU A 550 26.32 -25.82 5.75
C GLU A 550 25.51 -26.41 6.92
N PRO A 551 24.22 -26.73 6.71
CA PRO A 551 23.39 -27.39 7.71
C PRO A 551 24.06 -28.67 8.23
N GLY A 552 24.20 -28.79 9.55
CA GLY A 552 24.80 -29.97 10.18
C GLY A 552 26.32 -29.92 10.39
N CYS A 553 27.04 -28.89 9.91
CA CYS A 553 28.49 -28.79 10.13
C CYS A 553 28.89 -28.45 11.59
N GLY A 554 27.90 -28.11 12.44
CA GLY A 554 28.05 -27.83 13.86
C GLY A 554 28.71 -26.48 14.18
N ARG A 555 29.04 -25.67 13.19
CA ARG A 555 29.66 -24.35 13.40
C ARG A 555 28.61 -23.32 13.83
N PHE A 556 28.97 -22.48 14.79
CA PHE A 556 28.10 -21.44 15.33
C PHE A 556 28.82 -20.12 15.54
N SER A 557 28.04 -19.04 15.57
CA SER A 557 28.44 -17.71 16.06
C SER A 557 27.51 -17.35 17.21
N LEU A 558 28.09 -17.08 18.37
CA LEU A 558 27.43 -16.67 19.59
C LEU A 558 27.81 -15.23 19.92
N LEU A 559 26.81 -14.44 20.25
CA LEU A 559 26.96 -13.08 20.72
C LEU A 559 26.10 -12.89 21.96
N VAL A 560 26.72 -12.44 23.05
CA VAL A 560 26.07 -12.17 24.33
C VAL A 560 26.32 -10.71 24.69
N LEU A 561 25.26 -10.00 25.04
CA LEU A 561 25.31 -8.60 25.41
C LEU A 561 24.49 -8.38 26.68
N GLY A 562 25.10 -7.74 27.67
CA GLY A 562 24.47 -7.35 28.92
C GLY A 562 24.99 -6.01 29.40
N ARG A 563 24.54 -5.60 30.58
CA ARG A 563 24.90 -4.32 31.20
C ARG A 563 26.42 -4.11 31.33
N GLU A 564 27.14 -5.15 31.76
CA GLU A 564 28.57 -5.10 32.06
C GLU A 564 29.44 -5.21 30.80
N GLY A 565 28.88 -5.64 29.66
CA GLY A 565 29.61 -5.66 28.40
C GLY A 565 29.12 -6.68 27.38
N ARG A 566 30.00 -7.00 26.42
CA ARG A 566 29.71 -7.89 25.29
C ARG A 566 30.73 -9.01 25.16
N ARG A 567 30.28 -10.17 24.69
CA ARG A 567 31.10 -11.34 24.35
C ARG A 567 30.70 -11.86 22.98
N HIS A 568 31.67 -12.04 22.09
CA HIS A 568 31.48 -12.65 20.77
C HIS A 568 32.39 -13.87 20.65
N ILE A 569 31.81 -15.00 20.27
CA ILE A 569 32.46 -16.30 20.23
C ILE A 569 32.04 -17.00 18.95
N MET A 570 32.99 -17.60 18.25
CA MET A 570 32.72 -18.49 17.13
C MET A 570 33.33 -19.85 17.43
N GLY A 571 32.61 -20.91 17.12
CA GLY A 571 33.02 -22.26 17.49
C GLY A 571 32.40 -23.33 16.63
N ARG A 572 32.71 -24.59 16.97
CA ARG A 572 32.15 -25.77 16.34
C ARG A 572 31.79 -26.80 17.41
N LEU A 573 30.54 -27.23 17.40
CA LEU A 573 30.06 -28.33 18.23
C LEU A 573 30.61 -29.66 17.72
N ARG A 574 30.91 -30.55 18.66
CA ARG A 574 31.26 -31.94 18.38
C ARG A 574 29.96 -32.73 18.19
N SER A 575 30.01 -33.75 17.34
CA SER A 575 28.96 -34.77 17.29
C SER A 575 29.02 -35.59 18.58
N GLY A 576 27.89 -35.74 19.24
CA GLY A 576 27.70 -36.64 20.38
C GLY A 576 27.63 -38.11 19.96
N THR A 577 27.53 -38.99 20.95
CA THR A 577 27.52 -40.46 20.77
C THR A 577 26.37 -40.98 19.92
N ASP A 578 25.26 -40.23 19.88
CA ASP A 578 24.02 -40.63 19.20
C ASP A 578 23.88 -40.00 17.81
N GLY A 579 24.95 -39.38 17.29
CA GLY A 579 24.96 -38.67 16.00
C GLY A 579 24.32 -37.28 16.02
N LEU A 580 23.69 -36.87 17.13
CA LEU A 580 23.21 -35.51 17.39
C LEU A 580 24.36 -34.60 17.86
N LEU A 581 24.23 -33.28 17.69
CA LEU A 581 25.23 -32.33 18.21
C LEU A 581 25.20 -32.31 19.73
N ASP A 582 26.37 -32.40 20.37
CA ASP A 582 26.48 -32.23 21.81
C ASP A 582 26.30 -30.75 22.18
N MET A 583 25.20 -30.46 22.87
CA MET A 583 24.78 -29.09 23.21
C MET A 583 25.35 -28.60 24.53
N ALA A 584 25.81 -29.49 25.41
CA ALA A 584 26.29 -29.12 26.74
C ALA A 584 27.48 -28.14 26.69
N PRO A 585 28.49 -28.30 25.81
CA PRO A 585 29.59 -27.35 25.70
C PRO A 585 29.15 -25.95 25.28
N LEU A 586 28.14 -25.85 24.40
CA LEU A 586 27.60 -24.56 23.97
C LEU A 586 26.75 -23.93 25.07
N ALA A 587 25.94 -24.71 25.80
CA ALA A 587 25.21 -24.21 26.94
C ALA A 587 26.15 -23.67 28.03
N ALA A 588 27.22 -24.39 28.36
CA ALA A 588 28.25 -23.95 29.29
C ALA A 588 28.93 -22.65 28.83
N GLU A 589 29.23 -22.53 27.54
CA GLU A 589 29.84 -21.33 26.97
C GLU A 589 28.90 -20.11 27.01
N ILE A 590 27.61 -20.32 26.69
CA ILE A 590 26.59 -19.28 26.79
C ILE A 590 26.42 -18.85 28.26
N ALA A 591 26.28 -19.80 29.19
CA ALA A 591 26.11 -19.51 30.61
C ALA A 591 27.30 -18.74 31.18
N ARG A 592 28.53 -19.16 30.83
CA ARG A 592 29.76 -18.43 31.20
C ARG A 592 29.76 -17.01 30.62
N SER A 593 29.38 -16.85 29.36
CA SER A 593 29.32 -15.55 28.70
C SER A 593 28.28 -14.62 29.33
N ILE A 594 27.13 -15.16 29.74
CA ILE A 594 26.07 -14.42 30.44
C ILE A 594 26.58 -13.93 31.79
N ARG A 595 27.17 -14.80 32.62
CA ARG A 595 27.71 -14.41 33.94
C ARG A 595 28.71 -13.27 33.87
N ILE A 596 29.48 -13.21 32.79
CA ILE A 596 30.46 -12.14 32.56
C ILE A 596 29.78 -10.85 32.08
N ALA A 597 28.79 -10.96 31.19
CA ALA A 597 28.16 -9.80 30.56
C ALA A 597 27.03 -9.17 31.41
N ALA A 598 26.38 -9.97 32.26
CA ALA A 598 25.31 -9.59 33.16
C ALA A 598 25.20 -10.62 34.31
N PRO A 599 25.96 -10.47 35.40
CA PRO A 599 25.96 -11.42 36.51
C PRO A 599 24.60 -11.53 37.21
N ASP A 600 23.83 -10.44 37.24
CA ASP A 600 22.51 -10.37 37.87
C ASP A 600 21.36 -10.57 36.85
N ALA A 601 21.64 -11.23 35.72
CA ALA A 601 20.62 -11.49 34.71
C ALA A 601 19.52 -12.40 35.29
N SER A 602 18.27 -11.94 35.17
CA SER A 602 17.05 -12.72 35.48
C SER A 602 16.33 -13.19 34.22
N TRP A 603 16.65 -12.56 33.08
CA TRP A 603 16.04 -12.83 31.78
C TRP A 603 17.09 -12.96 30.69
N VAL A 604 16.95 -13.98 29.86
CA VAL A 604 17.68 -14.18 28.61
C VAL A 604 16.74 -13.93 27.44
N LEU A 605 17.07 -12.93 26.63
CA LEU A 605 16.38 -12.62 25.38
C LEU A 605 17.15 -13.27 24.22
N LEU A 606 16.69 -14.45 23.80
CA LEU A 606 17.38 -15.33 22.86
C LEU A 606 16.85 -15.18 21.44
N ALA A 607 17.66 -14.65 20.53
CA ALA A 607 17.45 -14.69 19.09
C ALA A 607 18.31 -15.79 18.48
N ALA A 608 17.70 -16.88 18.02
CA ALA A 608 18.42 -18.02 17.47
C ALA A 608 17.78 -18.56 16.19
N ASP A 609 18.54 -19.26 15.33
CA ASP A 609 17.93 -19.92 14.15
C ASP A 609 16.90 -20.97 14.59
N SER A 610 15.93 -21.28 13.71
CA SER A 610 14.80 -22.17 14.02
C SER A 610 15.18 -23.57 14.52
N GLY A 611 16.38 -24.06 14.17
CA GLY A 611 16.94 -25.30 14.72
C GLY A 611 17.37 -25.18 16.18
N TRP A 612 17.97 -24.06 16.56
CA TRP A 612 18.46 -23.80 17.92
C TRP A 612 17.34 -23.39 18.88
N GLN A 613 16.26 -22.79 18.39
CA GLN A 613 15.10 -22.40 19.22
C GLN A 613 14.35 -23.59 19.86
N ARG A 614 14.58 -24.82 19.35
CA ARG A 614 13.92 -26.05 19.84
C ARG A 614 14.67 -26.71 21.00
N ILE A 615 15.84 -26.20 21.32
CA ILE A 615 16.70 -26.75 22.35
C ILE A 615 16.15 -26.32 23.71
N PRO A 616 16.10 -27.21 24.71
CA PRO A 616 15.62 -26.90 26.06
C PRO A 616 16.67 -26.08 26.82
N TRP A 617 16.87 -24.83 26.39
CA TRP A 617 17.90 -23.94 26.94
C TRP A 617 17.70 -23.67 28.43
N ALA A 618 16.45 -23.63 28.92
CA ALA A 618 16.16 -23.41 30.33
C ALA A 618 16.75 -24.52 31.20
N GLY A 619 16.41 -25.78 30.91
CA GLY A 619 17.02 -26.94 31.56
C GLY A 619 18.56 -26.98 31.44
N LEU A 620 19.12 -26.66 30.27
CA LEU A 620 20.58 -26.64 30.07
C LEU A 620 21.26 -25.53 30.87
N PHE A 621 20.70 -24.33 30.94
CA PHE A 621 21.24 -23.25 31.76
C PHE A 621 21.10 -23.55 33.26
N HIS A 622 20.01 -24.18 33.68
CA HIS A 622 19.83 -24.62 35.06
C HIS A 622 20.89 -25.64 35.48
N GLN A 623 21.22 -26.61 34.62
CA GLN A 623 22.32 -27.57 34.85
C GLN A 623 23.68 -26.88 35.00
N GLU A 624 23.91 -25.80 34.26
CA GLU A 624 25.11 -24.98 34.37
C GLU A 624 25.10 -24.06 35.59
N GLY A 625 24.02 -24.03 36.39
CA GLY A 625 23.84 -23.18 37.58
C GLY A 625 23.44 -21.74 37.25
N LEU A 626 22.74 -21.51 36.14
CA LEU A 626 22.21 -20.20 35.73
C LEU A 626 20.68 -20.23 35.83
N ASP A 627 20.13 -19.53 36.83
CA ASP A 627 18.68 -19.45 37.07
C ASP A 627 18.09 -18.23 36.35
N VAL A 628 17.64 -18.44 35.12
CA VAL A 628 17.14 -17.38 34.23
C VAL A 628 15.89 -17.82 33.48
N MET A 629 14.95 -16.89 33.29
CA MET A 629 13.82 -17.09 32.37
C MET A 629 14.25 -16.75 30.94
N ILE A 630 13.68 -17.45 29.95
CA ILE A 630 14.06 -17.29 28.55
C ILE A 630 12.86 -16.79 27.73
N ALA A 631 13.09 -15.72 26.96
CA ALA A 631 12.16 -15.26 25.93
C ALA A 631 12.81 -15.44 24.55
N LEU A 632 12.09 -16.10 23.64
CA LEU A 632 12.54 -16.34 22.27
C LEU A 632 12.14 -15.17 21.37
N LEU A 633 13.13 -14.53 20.75
CA LEU A 633 12.93 -13.41 19.86
C LEU A 633 13.05 -13.84 18.38
N PRO A 634 12.20 -13.32 17.48
CA PRO A 634 12.41 -13.44 16.04
C PRO A 634 13.77 -12.84 15.60
N GLY A 635 14.20 -11.80 16.29
CA GLY A 635 15.45 -11.10 16.09
C GLY A 635 15.55 -9.93 17.06
N TRP A 636 16.76 -9.43 17.30
CA TRP A 636 16.96 -8.28 18.18
C TRP A 636 16.26 -7.04 17.64
N GLU A 637 16.35 -6.78 16.35
CA GLU A 637 15.69 -5.63 15.73
C GLU A 637 14.17 -5.65 15.85
N TRP A 638 13.52 -6.81 15.70
CA TRP A 638 12.08 -6.90 15.96
C TRP A 638 11.75 -6.37 17.35
N ALA A 639 12.52 -6.79 18.35
CA ALA A 639 12.35 -6.34 19.72
C ALA A 639 12.56 -4.83 19.86
N PHE A 640 13.58 -4.26 19.21
CA PHE A 640 13.83 -2.81 19.25
C PHE A 640 12.75 -1.99 18.55
N ARG A 641 12.20 -2.48 17.44
CA ARG A 641 11.05 -1.84 16.78
C ARG A 641 9.85 -1.79 17.71
N VAL A 642 9.51 -2.92 18.32
CA VAL A 642 8.36 -3.02 19.24
C VAL A 642 8.56 -2.16 20.50
N MET A 643 9.79 -2.03 21.01
CA MET A 643 10.11 -1.13 22.13
C MET A 643 10.06 0.37 21.78
N ARG A 644 10.12 0.75 20.49
CA ARG A 644 10.09 2.14 20.01
C ARG A 644 8.69 2.57 19.55
N GLU A 645 7.85 1.64 19.10
CA GLU A 645 6.49 1.93 18.65
C GLU A 645 5.57 2.19 19.85
N PRO A 646 4.83 3.32 19.87
CA PRO A 646 3.76 3.49 20.85
C PRO A 646 2.79 2.32 20.70
N GLY A 647 2.36 1.75 21.82
CA GLY A 647 1.36 0.68 21.81
C GLY A 647 0.09 1.14 21.08
N LEU A 648 -0.76 0.19 20.67
CA LEU A 648 -2.08 0.54 20.13
C LEU A 648 -2.81 1.45 21.12
N GLU A 649 -3.32 2.59 20.64
CA GLU A 649 -4.07 3.54 21.48
C GLU A 649 -5.32 2.89 22.08
N GLN A 650 -5.92 1.93 21.37
CA GLN A 650 -7.09 1.14 21.82
C GLN A 650 -6.97 -0.32 21.35
N PRO A 651 -6.30 -1.20 22.13
CA PRO A 651 -6.24 -2.62 21.81
C PRO A 651 -7.63 -3.29 21.95
N PRO A 652 -7.92 -4.32 21.15
CA PRO A 652 -9.19 -5.04 21.21
C PRO A 652 -9.43 -5.63 22.61
N PRO A 653 -10.68 -5.75 23.05
CA PRO A 653 -11.00 -6.40 24.33
C PRO A 653 -10.61 -7.87 24.29
N ALA A 654 -10.35 -8.44 25.45
CA ALA A 654 -9.94 -9.84 25.58
C ALA A 654 -10.98 -10.80 24.99
N ARG A 655 -10.49 -11.83 24.29
CA ARG A 655 -11.33 -12.77 23.53
C ARG A 655 -10.78 -14.20 23.62
N VAL A 656 -11.70 -15.16 23.65
CA VAL A 656 -11.41 -16.59 23.49
C VAL A 656 -11.77 -16.99 22.07
N LEU A 657 -10.82 -17.61 21.36
CA LEU A 657 -10.97 -17.98 19.96
C LEU A 657 -10.83 -19.49 19.77
N LEU A 658 -11.73 -20.04 18.96
CA LEU A 658 -11.81 -21.45 18.58
C LEU A 658 -11.73 -21.57 17.05
N PRO A 659 -11.00 -22.55 16.48
CA PRO A 659 -11.06 -22.81 15.05
C PRO A 659 -12.48 -23.08 14.56
N GLU A 660 -12.86 -22.55 13.38
CA GLU A 660 -14.20 -22.71 12.79
C GLU A 660 -14.67 -24.17 12.70
N ASN A 661 -13.72 -25.10 12.55
CA ASN A 661 -14.01 -26.52 12.37
C ASN A 661 -14.06 -27.32 13.68
N MET A 662 -13.96 -26.67 14.85
CA MET A 662 -14.03 -27.35 16.14
C MET A 662 -15.33 -27.07 16.89
N PRO A 663 -15.91 -28.09 17.56
CA PRO A 663 -17.07 -27.88 18.42
C PRO A 663 -16.71 -27.03 19.65
N PRO A 664 -17.63 -26.20 20.16
CA PRO A 664 -17.39 -25.44 21.37
C PRO A 664 -17.08 -26.37 22.55
N PRO A 665 -16.08 -26.03 23.39
CA PRO A 665 -15.72 -26.85 24.54
C PRO A 665 -16.84 -26.85 25.60
N GLN A 666 -16.94 -27.93 26.38
CA GLN A 666 -17.92 -28.05 27.47
C GLN A 666 -17.71 -27.01 28.59
N ALA A 667 -16.47 -26.57 28.77
CA ALA A 667 -16.10 -25.48 29.67
C ALA A 667 -15.19 -24.50 28.92
N VAL A 668 -15.52 -23.22 28.95
CA VAL A 668 -14.66 -22.17 28.40
C VAL A 668 -13.65 -21.78 29.48
N PRO A 669 -12.34 -21.98 29.26
CA PRO A 669 -11.33 -21.55 30.23
C PRO A 669 -11.42 -20.04 30.44
N ALA A 670 -11.28 -19.63 31.70
CA ALA A 670 -11.29 -18.22 32.06
C ALA A 670 -10.11 -17.49 31.40
N LEU A 671 -10.37 -16.27 30.92
CA LEU A 671 -9.29 -15.37 30.55
C LEU A 671 -8.45 -15.06 31.82
N PRO A 672 -7.14 -14.80 31.67
CA PRO A 672 -6.30 -14.45 32.82
C PRO A 672 -6.88 -13.27 33.60
N ALA A 673 -6.57 -13.13 34.90
CA ALA A 673 -6.83 -11.91 35.65
C ALA A 673 -5.58 -11.00 35.71
N GLY A 674 -5.71 -9.68 35.56
CA GLY A 674 -4.62 -8.71 35.72
C GLY A 674 -4.51 -7.62 34.65
N LYS A 675 -3.48 -6.76 34.74
CA LYS A 675 -3.31 -5.56 33.88
C LYS A 675 -3.15 -5.86 32.38
N ASP A 676 -2.55 -7.00 32.04
CA ASP A 676 -2.38 -7.48 30.65
C ASP A 676 -3.59 -8.28 30.12
N SER A 677 -4.55 -8.59 31.00
CA SER A 677 -5.63 -9.53 30.69
C SER A 677 -6.83 -8.92 29.98
N SER A 678 -7.03 -7.60 30.06
CA SER A 678 -8.15 -6.91 29.41
C SER A 678 -8.07 -6.92 27.89
N HIS A 679 -6.91 -7.29 27.34
CA HIS A 679 -6.63 -7.31 25.90
C HIS A 679 -6.01 -8.64 25.41
N ALA A 680 -5.98 -9.69 26.25
CA ALA A 680 -5.40 -10.97 25.89
C ALA A 680 -6.28 -11.77 24.91
N CYS A 681 -5.64 -12.54 24.04
CA CYS A 681 -6.31 -13.48 23.14
C CYS A 681 -5.95 -14.92 23.51
N LEU A 682 -6.96 -15.72 23.88
CA LEU A 682 -6.77 -17.14 24.21
C LEU A 682 -7.18 -18.03 23.04
N LEU A 683 -6.23 -18.84 22.54
CA LEU A 683 -6.44 -19.78 21.44
C LEU A 683 -6.69 -21.20 21.96
N LEU A 684 -7.90 -21.70 21.73
CA LEU A 684 -8.30 -23.07 22.00
C LEU A 684 -8.03 -23.92 20.76
N SER A 685 -6.79 -24.35 20.59
CA SER A 685 -6.37 -25.16 19.44
C SER A 685 -6.36 -26.64 19.77
N GLY A 686 -6.88 -27.47 18.86
CA GLY A 686 -6.57 -28.89 18.81
C GLY A 686 -5.28 -29.01 18.01
N ALA A 687 -4.20 -29.48 18.65
CA ALA A 687 -2.82 -29.45 18.13
C ALA A 687 -2.59 -30.12 16.76
N GLU A 688 -3.62 -30.73 16.16
CA GLU A 688 -3.57 -31.51 14.92
C GLU A 688 -4.32 -30.85 13.75
N MET A 689 -5.11 -29.79 13.98
CA MET A 689 -6.09 -29.25 13.02
C MET A 689 -5.82 -27.81 12.55
N CYS A 690 -4.78 -27.13 13.06
CA CYS A 690 -4.53 -25.72 12.77
C CYS A 690 -3.31 -25.51 11.83
N ASP A 691 -3.47 -24.67 10.80
CA ASP A 691 -2.45 -24.09 9.91
C ASP A 691 -2.60 -22.56 9.70
N ALA A 692 -1.67 -21.88 9.00
CA ALA A 692 -1.75 -20.43 8.77
C ALA A 692 -3.04 -19.95 8.07
N SER A 693 -3.80 -20.86 7.46
CA SER A 693 -5.10 -20.56 6.83
C SER A 693 -6.28 -20.73 7.79
N THR A 694 -6.03 -21.21 9.01
CA THR A 694 -7.06 -21.48 10.02
C THR A 694 -7.83 -20.22 10.37
N ARG A 695 -9.15 -20.32 10.19
CA ARG A 695 -10.10 -19.30 10.59
C ARG A 695 -10.55 -19.55 12.02
N TRP A 696 -10.63 -18.47 12.78
CA TRP A 696 -10.94 -18.47 14.20
C TRP A 696 -12.28 -17.81 14.44
N HIS A 697 -13.05 -18.30 15.40
CA HIS A 697 -14.36 -17.80 15.79
C HIS A 697 -14.39 -17.48 17.29
N PRO A 698 -14.98 -16.34 17.71
CA PRO A 698 -15.07 -15.97 19.12
C PRO A 698 -16.08 -16.80 19.92
N LEU A 699 -15.81 -16.96 21.21
CA LEU A 699 -16.73 -17.48 22.22
C LEU A 699 -17.07 -16.39 23.26
N PRO A 700 -18.36 -16.17 23.61
CA PRO A 700 -19.56 -16.76 22.99
C PRO A 700 -19.83 -16.19 21.58
N ALA A 701 -20.48 -16.98 20.72
CA ALA A 701 -20.80 -16.55 19.36
C ALA A 701 -21.80 -15.37 19.39
N GLN A 702 -21.38 -14.17 18.98
CA GLN A 702 -22.29 -13.07 18.70
C GLN A 702 -22.75 -13.16 17.23
N GLU A 703 -24.07 -13.09 16.99
CA GLU A 703 -24.73 -13.44 15.72
C GLU A 703 -24.43 -12.53 14.50
N GLN A 704 -23.49 -11.57 14.55
CA GLN A 704 -23.43 -10.52 13.50
C GLN A 704 -22.05 -10.13 12.92
N GLU A 705 -20.94 -10.81 13.21
CA GLU A 705 -19.65 -10.45 12.59
C GLU A 705 -19.18 -11.47 11.52
N LYS A 706 -18.82 -10.97 10.33
CA LYS A 706 -18.26 -11.76 9.21
C LYS A 706 -16.89 -12.35 9.62
N PRO A 707 -16.63 -13.65 9.40
CA PRO A 707 -15.46 -14.31 9.98
C PRO A 707 -14.22 -14.15 9.09
N LEU A 708 -13.34 -13.21 9.44
CA LEU A 708 -11.96 -13.13 8.95
C LEU A 708 -11.04 -12.65 10.09
N TYR A 709 -10.87 -13.49 11.12
CA TYR A 709 -10.20 -13.11 12.38
C TYR A 709 -8.71 -13.47 12.48
N SER A 710 -8.12 -14.13 11.47
CA SER A 710 -6.67 -14.39 11.48
C SER A 710 -5.85 -13.09 11.48
N LEU A 711 -6.37 -12.04 10.85
CA LEU A 711 -5.78 -10.69 10.84
C LEU A 711 -5.99 -9.91 12.15
N SER A 712 -6.93 -10.30 13.01
CA SER A 712 -7.14 -9.66 14.32
C SER A 712 -6.35 -10.33 15.45
N LEU A 713 -5.79 -11.53 15.26
CA LEU A 713 -4.91 -12.13 16.27
C LEU A 713 -3.72 -11.23 16.59
N GLY A 714 -3.13 -10.63 15.55
CA GLY A 714 -1.99 -9.74 15.68
C GLY A 714 -2.32 -8.35 16.24
N SER A 715 -3.60 -8.02 16.51
CA SER A 715 -4.00 -6.79 17.20
C SER A 715 -4.04 -6.91 18.73
N HIS A 716 -3.94 -8.12 19.27
CA HIS A 716 -3.86 -8.33 20.71
C HIS A 716 -2.41 -8.25 21.20
N PRO A 717 -2.10 -7.52 22.29
CA PRO A 717 -0.74 -7.41 22.84
C PRO A 717 -0.19 -8.75 23.36
N LEU A 718 -1.07 -9.62 23.88
CA LEU A 718 -0.76 -10.94 24.42
C LEU A 718 -1.64 -12.00 23.76
N VAL A 719 -1.03 -13.04 23.20
CA VAL A 719 -1.69 -14.23 22.67
C VAL A 719 -1.24 -15.46 23.48
N ILE A 720 -2.18 -16.27 23.94
CA ILE A 720 -1.91 -17.50 24.70
C ILE A 720 -2.46 -18.68 23.91
N SER A 721 -1.62 -19.63 23.56
CA SER A 721 -2.03 -20.91 22.97
C SER A 721 -2.08 -21.98 24.05
N MET A 722 -3.18 -22.73 24.12
CA MET A 722 -3.29 -23.91 25.01
C MET A 722 -2.73 -25.19 24.38
N SER A 723 -2.29 -25.14 23.12
CA SER A 723 -1.68 -26.27 22.43
C SER A 723 -0.29 -25.96 21.92
N VAL A 724 0.49 -27.03 21.73
CA VAL A 724 1.84 -26.93 21.15
C VAL A 724 1.75 -26.38 19.74
N LEU A 725 2.43 -25.27 19.51
CA LEU A 725 2.65 -24.77 18.17
C LEU A 725 3.72 -25.65 17.50
N LYS A 726 3.31 -26.71 16.79
CA LYS A 726 4.24 -27.63 16.11
C LYS A 726 5.02 -26.92 15.00
N PRO A 727 6.31 -27.23 14.79
CA PRO A 727 7.10 -26.61 13.72
C PRO A 727 6.57 -26.99 12.31
N GLY A 728 6.35 -25.98 11.47
CA GLY A 728 5.62 -26.08 10.19
C GLY A 728 4.82 -24.79 9.92
N SER A 729 3.97 -24.78 8.88
CA SER A 729 3.18 -23.63 8.37
C SER A 729 2.20 -22.98 9.37
N LEU A 730 2.21 -23.33 10.66
CA LEU A 730 1.46 -22.63 11.69
C LEU A 730 2.37 -21.90 12.68
N ARG A 731 3.40 -22.53 13.27
CA ARG A 731 4.18 -21.85 14.32
C ARG A 731 4.98 -20.67 13.78
N ASP A 732 5.77 -20.90 12.74
CA ASP A 732 6.55 -19.82 12.13
C ASP A 732 5.62 -18.77 11.55
N ASP A 733 4.55 -19.16 10.86
CA ASP A 733 3.64 -18.20 10.23
C ASP A 733 2.76 -17.46 11.23
N LEU A 734 2.19 -18.11 12.25
CA LEU A 734 1.34 -17.47 13.26
C LEU A 734 2.15 -16.64 14.25
N VAL A 735 3.25 -17.16 14.80
CA VAL A 735 4.12 -16.38 15.69
C VAL A 735 4.74 -15.23 14.91
N ARG A 736 5.22 -15.44 13.67
CA ARG A 736 5.70 -14.32 12.85
C ARG A 736 4.58 -13.37 12.46
N GLN A 737 3.37 -13.81 12.12
CA GLN A 737 2.26 -12.92 11.75
C GLN A 737 1.79 -12.09 12.94
N CYS A 738 1.60 -12.70 14.12
CA CYS A 738 1.24 -12.00 15.33
C CYS A 738 2.32 -10.97 15.69
N LEU A 739 3.59 -11.38 15.73
CA LEU A 739 4.70 -10.50 16.09
C LEU A 739 5.03 -9.48 14.97
N ALA A 740 4.71 -9.75 13.70
CA ALA A 740 4.88 -8.78 12.60
C ALA A 740 3.82 -7.67 12.62
N GLN A 741 2.71 -7.87 13.34
CA GLN A 741 1.69 -6.88 13.58
C GLN A 741 1.97 -6.18 14.92
N SER A 742 0.99 -6.09 15.81
CA SER A 742 1.09 -5.37 17.09
C SER A 742 1.16 -6.30 18.31
N THR A 743 1.14 -7.62 18.14
CA THR A 743 1.34 -8.56 19.25
C THR A 743 2.77 -8.49 19.74
N ARG A 744 2.94 -8.32 21.05
CA ARG A 744 4.25 -8.21 21.69
C ARG A 744 4.69 -9.54 22.30
N ARG A 745 3.72 -10.36 22.72
CA ARG A 745 3.91 -11.58 23.49
C ARG A 745 3.03 -12.71 22.96
N VAL A 746 3.64 -13.86 22.69
CA VAL A 746 2.95 -15.11 22.39
C VAL A 746 3.44 -16.18 23.35
N LEU A 747 2.55 -16.71 24.18
CA LEU A 747 2.84 -17.77 25.13
C LEU A 747 2.28 -19.10 24.62
N ALA A 748 3.11 -20.14 24.56
CA ALA A 748 2.69 -21.45 24.07
C ALA A 748 3.42 -22.61 24.78
N PRO A 749 2.80 -23.79 24.93
CA PRO A 749 3.46 -24.98 25.43
C PRO A 749 4.60 -25.44 24.52
N ALA A 750 5.75 -25.79 25.11
CA ALA A 750 6.87 -26.42 24.42
C ALA A 750 6.53 -27.85 23.96
N ARG A 751 5.70 -28.52 24.78
CA ARG A 751 5.21 -29.90 24.61
C ARG A 751 3.75 -29.99 25.09
N PRO A 752 3.01 -31.04 24.72
CA PRO A 752 1.65 -31.20 25.22
C PRO A 752 1.68 -31.22 26.76
N LEU A 753 0.83 -30.38 27.37
CA LEU A 753 0.73 -30.29 28.83
C LEU A 753 0.06 -31.55 29.38
N THR A 754 0.56 -32.03 30.51
CA THR A 754 -0.13 -33.04 31.32
C THR A 754 -1.37 -32.44 31.98
N LYS A 755 -2.26 -33.30 32.51
CA LYS A 755 -3.47 -32.83 33.22
C LYS A 755 -3.11 -31.93 34.42
N ASP A 756 -2.07 -32.27 35.16
CA ASP A 756 -1.63 -31.52 36.33
C ASP A 756 -1.02 -30.17 35.93
N GLU A 757 -0.23 -30.12 34.85
CA GLU A 757 0.32 -28.87 34.29
C GLU A 757 -0.78 -27.93 33.74
N ALA A 758 -1.84 -28.49 33.15
CA ALA A 758 -3.00 -27.73 32.71
C ALA A 758 -3.81 -27.16 33.89
N ALA A 759 -4.01 -27.92 34.96
CA ALA A 759 -4.66 -27.45 36.18
C ALA A 759 -3.84 -26.35 36.90
N LEU A 760 -2.51 -26.46 36.88
CA LEU A 760 -1.60 -25.43 37.37
C LEU A 760 -1.71 -24.14 36.55
N TYR A 761 -1.83 -24.24 35.22
CA TYR A 761 -2.11 -23.08 34.38
C TYR A 761 -3.40 -22.36 34.79
N GLU A 762 -4.50 -23.10 34.97
CA GLU A 762 -5.78 -22.52 35.37
C GLU A 762 -5.69 -21.81 36.73
N THR A 763 -4.95 -22.41 37.67
CA THR A 763 -4.68 -21.82 39.00
C THR A 763 -3.91 -20.51 38.88
N HIS A 764 -2.86 -20.46 38.06
CA HIS A 764 -2.08 -19.24 37.84
C HIS A 764 -2.84 -18.20 37.01
N ALA A 765 -3.64 -18.60 36.04
CA ALA A 765 -4.48 -17.70 35.24
C ALA A 765 -5.58 -17.04 36.09
N ALA A 766 -6.19 -17.78 37.01
CA ALA A 766 -7.24 -17.29 37.92
C ALA A 766 -6.68 -16.50 39.12
N SER A 767 -5.40 -16.65 39.45
CA SER A 767 -4.76 -15.96 40.58
C SER A 767 -4.59 -14.46 40.29
N VAL A 768 -5.14 -13.63 41.19
CA VAL A 768 -5.15 -12.16 41.15
C VAL A 768 -3.90 -11.54 41.78
N ASP A 769 -2.80 -12.29 41.98
CA ASP A 769 -1.56 -11.70 42.49
C ASP A 769 -1.04 -10.63 41.49
N PRO A 770 -1.12 -9.33 41.81
CA PRO A 770 -0.85 -8.27 40.87
C PRO A 770 0.66 -8.02 40.69
N SER A 771 1.51 -8.72 41.44
CA SER A 771 2.95 -8.43 41.53
C SER A 771 3.78 -9.03 40.39
N ALA A 772 3.32 -10.11 39.74
CA ALA A 772 4.07 -10.79 38.67
C ALA A 772 3.19 -11.12 37.45
N PRO A 773 3.66 -10.82 36.22
CA PRO A 773 2.94 -11.12 34.99
C PRO A 773 2.77 -12.64 34.80
N LEU A 774 1.74 -13.05 34.06
CA LEU A 774 1.37 -14.46 33.90
C LEU A 774 2.54 -15.30 33.33
N GLU A 775 3.24 -14.78 32.32
CA GLU A 775 4.39 -15.45 31.71
C GLU A 775 5.49 -15.75 32.73
N SER A 776 5.80 -14.83 33.65
CA SER A 776 6.81 -15.05 34.68
C SER A 776 6.39 -16.11 35.69
N ARG A 777 5.11 -16.15 36.06
CA ARG A 777 4.58 -17.16 36.99
C ARG A 777 4.65 -18.56 36.37
N LEU A 778 4.24 -18.69 35.11
CA LEU A 778 4.25 -19.96 34.39
C LEU A 778 5.66 -20.44 34.07
N LEU A 779 6.56 -19.56 33.63
CA LEU A 779 7.95 -19.93 33.36
C LEU A 779 8.73 -20.30 34.63
N ARG A 780 8.38 -19.75 35.80
CA ARG A 780 8.98 -20.18 37.08
C ARG A 780 8.43 -21.50 37.58
N ALA A 781 7.11 -21.70 37.47
CA ALA A 781 6.46 -22.92 37.94
C ALA A 781 6.79 -24.12 37.04
N LEU A 782 6.88 -23.90 35.72
CA LEU A 782 7.04 -24.93 34.71
C LEU A 782 7.99 -24.46 33.56
N PRO A 783 9.29 -24.28 33.86
CA PRO A 783 10.27 -23.67 32.94
C PRO A 783 10.46 -24.41 31.62
N ASP A 784 10.31 -25.73 31.61
CA ASP A 784 10.45 -26.56 30.40
C ASP A 784 9.12 -26.85 29.69
N ALA A 785 7.98 -26.48 30.30
CA ALA A 785 6.66 -26.73 29.72
C ALA A 785 6.18 -25.57 28.84
N TRP A 786 6.63 -24.34 29.09
CA TRP A 786 6.18 -23.13 28.41
C TRP A 786 7.31 -22.43 27.65
N LEU A 787 6.95 -21.84 26.51
CA LEU A 787 7.81 -20.97 25.73
C LEU A 787 7.15 -19.60 25.60
N LEU A 788 7.90 -18.56 25.97
CA LEU A 788 7.56 -17.18 25.66
C LEU A 788 8.23 -16.78 24.34
N HIS A 789 7.42 -16.38 23.37
CA HIS A 789 7.87 -15.74 22.14
C HIS A 789 7.58 -14.24 22.22
N GLY A 790 8.59 -13.42 21.96
CA GLY A 790 8.49 -11.97 22.00
C GLY A 790 9.10 -11.32 23.25
N LEU A 791 8.68 -10.11 23.59
CA LEU A 791 9.26 -9.30 24.67
C LEU A 791 8.56 -9.56 26.01
N PRO A 792 9.25 -9.85 27.12
CA PRO A 792 8.59 -9.97 28.42
C PRO A 792 8.02 -8.61 28.87
N SER A 793 6.99 -8.63 29.72
CA SER A 793 6.27 -7.41 30.15
C SER A 793 7.15 -6.34 30.83
N LEU A 794 8.23 -6.74 31.49
CA LEU A 794 9.22 -5.81 32.07
C LEU A 794 10.00 -4.98 31.03
N CYS A 795 9.89 -5.32 29.74
CA CYS A 795 10.42 -4.51 28.64
C CYS A 795 9.42 -3.46 28.14
N GLU A 796 8.21 -3.38 28.73
CA GLU A 796 7.16 -2.42 28.37
C GLU A 796 7.23 -1.19 29.30
N HIS A 797 7.72 -0.08 28.72
CA HIS A 797 7.94 1.25 29.31
C HIS A 797 9.02 1.35 30.39
#